data_AF-A0A2V8RCJ0-F1
#
_entry.id   AF-A0A2V8RCJ0-F1
#
_cell.length_a   1.000
_cell.length_b   1.000
_cell.length_c   1.000
_cell.angle_alpha   90.00
_cell.angle_beta   90.00
_cell.angle_gamma   90.00
#
_symmetry.space_group_name_H-M   'P 1'
#
loop_
_entity.id
_entity.type
_entity.pdbx_description
1 polymer ?
#
loop_
_entity_poly.entity_id
_entity_poly.type
_entity_poly.pdbx_seq_one_letter_code
_entity_poly.pdbx_strand_id
1 'polypeptide(L)'
;MTAPILLCLLCFLVYNANLRQIGAGDTVSARYLPLILWHDGTLDLDANARLVAHGHSMIADQNRPAGADGKVTYFEPWAYWMVRTRQNQLASLYPVVTPLLVAPLYFPAVIWLNAHGWEQPQIDRVAELMEKVSASILASVASVLMYLVLRREGTRWSLPLATVFAFGTNTWMISSQALWQHGTGELLIALALLLAVAPASPVRTALLGAVCVFMAANRPPDALVAGAIVLFIIWSRRRNALWLLAGAAVPLAALLYYNLNFIGHIAGGYAVGKAPNKPFFQLDWSGVPGLLVSPARGLLVFSPFFVFIPVGLIQRLRSPSSKGLAVALSFAVAVQFLLYSQADWRAGVSWGPRWLTDLLPILVWMLAPVPLVLRPLARGLLILAMVASVVVQTIGAFWYTKTSDERIFAGNPASMRAAWNPHNVPFLTELRHPRARGELQCDAGGSIDRVGPTLLHGTGEVPDLEPGAVLEGWALTCGRTPAQLLVLIDGVVIGSTMDFLPRVDVNEVMHTISPSGWRVSANTRGVSPGERVLQLAVRIEPRSDIRIVREQRVFVIAQEPPGETATMPQKPASRPELDVMAARAALLLRERQTGYGFWLTSYTKELRYEAPQQEMNTFLTSMLVDLLSPVARQRSLDDVVERARRHLAAQIESDGLVRYHGLPDGPTIGTLGCVITPDADDTALAWRIAGLGADDPRQQRMLGELARYRDARGLYRTWLAPQKKYQNLDPGRDPNPTDIAIQMHVYLMLRELDPPAAQNLCNALQRSFGDGDIWIYYAKAPLVPYLRSAELRQLGCAIPLPTERLALPAAGQEVWSEAVRLLAETMASPQDANGRRAIGNLLVRIGSDDFAQLRRSPPLLYHNDLSATVKRFYWSEDFGYALWLRLYEAAGVETGQLHQPSP
;
A
#
# COMPACT_ATOMS: atom_id res chain seq x y z
N MET A 1 -25.04 -41.11 -11.00
CA MET A 1 -24.05 -40.19 -10.40
C MET A 1 -22.79 -40.01 -11.27
N THR A 2 -22.63 -40.77 -12.36
CA THR A 2 -21.46 -40.76 -13.23
C THR A 2 -21.18 -39.43 -13.94
N ALA A 3 -22.19 -38.81 -14.56
CA ALA A 3 -21.98 -37.57 -15.33
C ALA A 3 -21.41 -36.37 -14.52
N PRO A 4 -21.91 -36.04 -13.31
CA PRO A 4 -21.28 -35.03 -12.45
C PRO A 4 -19.80 -35.29 -12.14
N ILE A 5 -19.44 -36.54 -11.85
CA ILE A 5 -18.06 -36.92 -11.48
C ILE A 5 -17.15 -36.77 -12.71
N LEU A 6 -17.58 -37.26 -13.87
CA LEU A 6 -16.82 -37.12 -15.12
C LEU A 6 -16.65 -35.65 -15.52
N LEU A 7 -17.69 -34.82 -15.36
CA LEU A 7 -17.58 -33.38 -15.61
C LEU A 7 -16.57 -32.73 -14.65
N CYS A 8 -16.62 -33.06 -13.35
CA CYS A 8 -15.67 -32.55 -12.38
C CYS A 8 -14.22 -32.87 -12.75
N LEU A 9 -13.95 -34.15 -13.07
CA LEU A 9 -12.63 -34.62 -13.46
C LEU A 9 -12.16 -33.97 -14.77
N LEU A 10 -13.05 -33.86 -15.76
CA LEU A 10 -12.73 -33.19 -17.03
C LEU A 10 -12.37 -31.72 -16.79
N CYS A 11 -13.20 -30.97 -16.03
CA CYS A 11 -12.91 -29.59 -15.67
C CYS A 11 -11.56 -29.48 -14.97
N PHE A 12 -11.32 -30.29 -13.94
CA PHE A 12 -10.07 -30.25 -13.16
C PHE A 12 -8.84 -30.52 -14.04
N LEU A 13 -8.90 -31.52 -14.92
CA LEU A 13 -7.80 -31.85 -15.84
C LEU A 13 -7.56 -30.72 -16.85
N VAL A 14 -8.62 -30.18 -17.48
CA VAL A 14 -8.51 -29.10 -18.47
C VAL A 14 -8.01 -27.81 -17.84
N TYR A 15 -8.49 -27.46 -16.64
CA TYR A 15 -8.06 -26.25 -15.92
C TYR A 15 -6.58 -26.29 -15.55
N ASN A 16 -6.02 -27.48 -15.30
CA ASN A 16 -4.60 -27.68 -14.99
C ASN A 16 -3.72 -27.98 -16.22
N ALA A 17 -4.30 -28.14 -17.42
CA ALA A 17 -3.57 -28.53 -18.61
C ALA A 17 -2.51 -27.51 -19.09
N ASN A 18 -2.60 -26.26 -18.64
CA ASN A 18 -1.58 -25.25 -18.94
C ASN A 18 -0.37 -25.29 -18.00
N LEU A 19 -0.47 -25.97 -16.85
CA LEU A 19 0.57 -26.03 -15.81
C LEU A 19 1.05 -24.64 -15.38
N ARG A 20 0.14 -23.67 -15.31
CA ARG A 20 0.43 -22.27 -14.93
C ARG A 20 -0.56 -21.78 -13.88
N GLN A 21 -0.05 -20.99 -12.94
CA GLN A 21 -0.86 -20.10 -12.12
C GLN A 21 -0.98 -18.77 -12.86
N ILE A 22 -2.20 -18.24 -12.99
CA ILE A 22 -2.47 -16.98 -13.70
C ILE A 22 -3.24 -16.07 -12.77
N GLY A 23 -2.52 -15.29 -11.96
CA GLY A 23 -3.07 -14.37 -10.98
C GLY A 23 -2.53 -12.95 -11.08
N ALA A 24 -2.78 -12.19 -10.03
CA ALA A 24 -2.30 -10.82 -9.80
C ALA A 24 -2.14 -10.57 -8.29
N GLY A 25 -1.75 -9.35 -7.89
CA GLY A 25 -1.69 -8.94 -6.48
C GLY A 25 -2.96 -9.28 -5.68
N ASP A 26 -4.12 -9.24 -6.34
CA ASP A 26 -5.44 -9.59 -5.77
C ASP A 26 -5.52 -11.00 -5.14
N THR A 27 -4.65 -11.92 -5.58
CA THR A 27 -4.69 -13.34 -5.20
C THR A 27 -3.65 -13.71 -4.14
N VAL A 28 -2.68 -12.83 -3.90
CA VAL A 28 -1.50 -13.10 -3.07
C VAL A 28 -1.89 -13.39 -1.61
N SER A 29 -2.78 -12.58 -1.03
CA SER A 29 -3.26 -12.85 0.34
C SER A 29 -3.99 -14.20 0.44
N ALA A 30 -4.81 -14.55 -0.56
CA ALA A 30 -5.53 -15.83 -0.57
C ALA A 30 -4.61 -17.04 -0.80
N ARG A 31 -3.47 -16.83 -1.46
CA ARG A 31 -2.41 -17.84 -1.66
C ARG A 31 -1.70 -18.19 -0.34
N TYR A 32 -1.28 -17.19 0.44
CA TYR A 32 -0.42 -17.40 1.61
C TYR A 32 -1.18 -17.54 2.95
N LEU A 33 -2.33 -16.89 3.12
CA LEU A 33 -3.11 -16.98 4.36
C LEU A 33 -3.41 -18.41 4.83
N PRO A 34 -3.74 -19.38 3.95
CA PRO A 34 -3.89 -20.78 4.35
C PRO A 34 -2.65 -21.35 5.06
N LEU A 35 -1.45 -21.06 4.56
CA LEU A 35 -0.18 -21.52 5.13
C LEU A 35 0.09 -20.84 6.47
N ILE A 36 -0.10 -19.52 6.53
CA ILE A 36 0.06 -18.72 7.76
C ILE A 36 -0.90 -19.22 8.85
N LEU A 37 -2.14 -19.52 8.49
CA LEU A 37 -3.12 -20.05 9.44
C LEU A 37 -2.70 -21.41 10.01
N TRP A 38 -2.16 -22.30 9.18
CA TRP A 38 -1.68 -23.60 9.63
C TRP A 38 -0.39 -23.51 10.47
N HIS A 39 0.50 -22.57 10.16
CA HIS A 39 1.80 -22.41 10.83
C HIS A 39 1.70 -21.59 12.11
N ASP A 40 1.09 -20.40 12.03
CA ASP A 40 1.09 -19.40 13.10
C ASP A 40 -0.25 -19.28 13.82
N GLY A 41 -1.33 -19.89 13.29
CA GLY A 41 -2.66 -19.83 13.91
C GLY A 41 -3.29 -18.43 13.88
N THR A 42 -2.85 -17.55 12.99
CA THR A 42 -3.27 -16.14 12.93
C THR A 42 -3.74 -15.71 11.55
N LEU A 43 -4.53 -14.63 11.52
CA LEU A 43 -4.92 -13.89 10.30
C LEU A 43 -4.13 -12.59 10.13
N ASP A 44 -3.30 -12.25 11.12
CA ASP A 44 -2.31 -11.18 11.07
C ASP A 44 -1.18 -11.56 10.11
N LEU A 45 -0.73 -10.59 9.33
CA LEU A 45 0.32 -10.75 8.33
C LEU A 45 1.68 -10.21 8.80
N ASP A 46 1.79 -9.58 9.97
CA ASP A 46 3.00 -8.87 10.41
C ASP A 46 4.26 -9.74 10.39
N ALA A 47 4.19 -10.95 10.98
CA ALA A 47 5.33 -11.89 11.00
C ALA A 47 5.72 -12.40 9.60
N ASN A 48 4.77 -12.41 8.66
CA ASN A 48 4.92 -12.94 7.32
C ASN A 48 4.87 -11.85 6.25
N ALA A 49 5.03 -10.58 6.63
CA ALA A 49 4.74 -9.44 5.77
C ALA A 49 5.61 -9.45 4.51
N ARG A 50 6.88 -9.88 4.63
CA ARG A 50 7.80 -10.03 3.49
C ARG A 50 7.37 -11.10 2.50
N LEU A 51 6.90 -12.25 3.01
CA LEU A 51 6.38 -13.34 2.20
C LEU A 51 5.14 -12.87 1.43
N VAL A 52 4.19 -12.26 2.12
CA VAL A 52 2.93 -11.80 1.51
C VAL A 52 3.13 -10.58 0.62
N ALA A 53 4.12 -9.73 0.89
CA ALA A 53 4.49 -8.64 0.00
C ALA A 53 5.08 -9.15 -1.33
N HIS A 54 5.58 -10.39 -1.38
CA HIS A 54 6.03 -11.07 -2.60
C HIS A 54 6.97 -10.19 -3.45
N GLY A 55 7.99 -9.63 -2.79
CA GLY A 55 9.00 -8.76 -3.42
C GLY A 55 8.55 -7.34 -3.76
N HIS A 56 7.34 -6.93 -3.36
CA HIS A 56 6.85 -5.56 -3.54
C HIS A 56 7.10 -4.73 -2.29
N SER A 57 7.25 -3.41 -2.47
CA SER A 57 7.45 -2.51 -1.33
C SER A 57 6.17 -2.43 -0.50
N MET A 58 6.30 -2.48 0.82
CA MET A 58 5.18 -2.31 1.75
C MET A 58 4.85 -0.84 2.01
N ILE A 59 5.68 0.08 1.51
CA ILE A 59 5.49 1.52 1.67
C ILE A 59 4.70 2.05 0.48
N ALA A 60 3.50 2.57 0.75
CA ALA A 60 2.66 3.22 -0.23
C ALA A 60 3.40 4.39 -0.90
N ASP A 61 3.21 4.57 -2.20
CA ASP A 61 3.97 5.53 -3.03
C ASP A 61 4.00 6.96 -2.44
N GLN A 62 2.87 7.43 -1.92
CA GLN A 62 2.76 8.77 -1.34
C GLN A 62 3.64 8.98 -0.08
N ASN A 63 3.95 7.90 0.66
CA ASN A 63 4.74 7.92 1.89
C ASN A 63 6.24 7.64 1.64
N ARG A 64 6.62 7.29 0.40
CA ARG A 64 8.03 7.08 0.02
C ARG A 64 8.80 8.40 0.07
N PRO A 65 10.14 8.38 0.17
CA PRO A 65 10.97 9.58 -0.03
C PRO A 65 10.68 10.25 -1.39
N ALA A 66 11.02 11.54 -1.55
CA ALA A 66 10.91 12.20 -2.86
C ALA A 66 11.86 11.51 -3.87
N GLY A 67 11.54 11.52 -5.17
CA GLY A 67 12.43 10.93 -6.20
C GLY A 67 12.60 9.41 -6.18
N ALA A 68 11.85 8.67 -5.34
CA ALA A 68 11.80 7.20 -5.33
C ALA A 68 10.96 6.59 -6.46
N ASP A 69 10.30 7.42 -7.27
CA ASP A 69 9.42 7.00 -8.36
C ASP A 69 10.24 6.59 -9.62
N GLY A 70 9.86 5.49 -10.29
CA GLY A 70 10.29 5.22 -11.66
C GLY A 70 11.38 4.16 -11.90
N LYS A 71 11.69 3.28 -10.94
CA LYS A 71 12.59 2.12 -11.17
C LYS A 71 11.77 0.85 -11.45
N VAL A 72 11.77 0.40 -12.72
CA VAL A 72 11.14 -0.81 -13.31
C VAL A 72 9.98 -1.38 -12.48
N THR A 73 8.81 -0.73 -12.54
CA THR A 73 7.55 -1.29 -12.05
C THR A 73 6.81 -1.95 -13.20
N TYR A 74 6.97 -3.27 -13.34
CA TYR A 74 5.96 -4.04 -14.06
C TYR A 74 4.69 -4.02 -13.21
N PHE A 75 3.80 -3.11 -13.58
CA PHE A 75 2.39 -2.97 -13.23
C PHE A 75 1.97 -2.65 -11.80
N GLU A 76 2.71 -3.06 -10.76
CA GLU A 76 2.26 -2.85 -9.38
C GLU A 76 3.38 -2.19 -8.55
N PRO A 77 3.20 -0.93 -8.09
CA PRO A 77 4.28 -0.20 -7.43
C PRO A 77 4.51 -0.59 -5.98
N TRP A 78 3.50 -1.07 -5.24
CA TRP A 78 3.57 -1.47 -3.84
C TRP A 78 2.58 -2.60 -3.51
N ALA A 79 2.75 -3.27 -2.38
CA ALA A 79 1.93 -4.41 -1.93
C ALA A 79 0.52 -3.99 -1.47
N TYR A 80 -0.30 -3.49 -2.41
CA TYR A 80 -1.60 -2.87 -2.14
C TYR A 80 -2.66 -3.83 -1.57
N TRP A 81 -2.44 -5.14 -1.69
CA TRP A 81 -3.30 -6.19 -1.13
C TRP A 81 -3.16 -6.35 0.39
N MET A 82 -2.27 -5.59 1.03
CA MET A 82 -2.14 -5.51 2.48
C MET A 82 -2.62 -4.16 3.01
N VAL A 83 -3.29 -4.17 4.15
CA VAL A 83 -3.77 -2.98 4.86
C VAL A 83 -3.41 -3.07 6.33
N ARG A 84 -3.34 -1.93 7.01
CA ARG A 84 -3.20 -1.89 8.47
C ARG A 84 -4.56 -1.83 9.14
N THR A 85 -4.75 -2.60 10.20
CA THR A 85 -5.96 -2.56 11.05
C THR A 85 -5.97 -1.31 11.92
N ARG A 86 -7.06 -1.08 12.67
CA ARG A 86 -7.13 0.00 13.67
C ARG A 86 -6.01 -0.09 14.72
N GLN A 87 -5.57 -1.30 15.05
CA GLN A 87 -4.49 -1.60 15.98
C GLN A 87 -3.10 -1.61 15.33
N ASN A 88 -3.02 -1.22 14.04
CA ASN A 88 -1.80 -1.13 13.24
C ASN A 88 -1.17 -2.47 12.81
N GLN A 89 -1.90 -3.58 12.96
CA GLN A 89 -1.48 -4.89 12.48
C GLN A 89 -1.67 -5.02 10.97
N LEU A 90 -0.80 -5.72 10.25
CA LEU A 90 -1.01 -6.01 8.85
C LEU A 90 -2.11 -7.08 8.66
N ALA A 91 -3.02 -6.81 7.74
CA ALA A 91 -4.12 -7.69 7.39
C ALA A 91 -4.33 -7.69 5.87
N SER A 92 -5.03 -8.72 5.38
CA SER A 92 -5.44 -8.76 3.98
C SER A 92 -6.46 -7.65 3.68
N LEU A 93 -6.23 -6.91 2.59
CA LEU A 93 -7.23 -6.01 1.99
C LEU A 93 -8.51 -6.79 1.64
N TYR A 94 -8.32 -8.01 1.14
CA TYR A 94 -9.37 -8.88 0.66
C TYR A 94 -9.99 -9.72 1.79
N PRO A 95 -11.31 -9.92 1.79
CA PRO A 95 -12.00 -10.80 2.72
C PRO A 95 -11.43 -12.22 2.83
N VAL A 96 -11.51 -12.78 4.04
CA VAL A 96 -10.87 -14.05 4.41
C VAL A 96 -11.66 -15.31 4.04
N VAL A 97 -12.85 -15.19 3.44
CA VAL A 97 -13.70 -16.37 3.14
C VAL A 97 -13.01 -17.34 2.19
N THR A 98 -12.42 -16.84 1.09
CA THR A 98 -11.69 -17.70 0.13
C THR A 98 -10.54 -18.46 0.80
N PRO A 99 -9.56 -17.81 1.49
CA PRO A 99 -8.47 -18.53 2.12
C PRO A 99 -8.93 -19.49 3.22
N LEU A 100 -9.95 -19.13 4.03
CA LEU A 100 -10.50 -20.05 5.04
C LEU A 100 -11.16 -21.28 4.42
N LEU A 101 -11.87 -21.11 3.30
CA LEU A 101 -12.53 -22.22 2.61
C LEU A 101 -11.53 -23.22 2.03
N VAL A 102 -10.40 -22.75 1.51
CA VAL A 102 -9.37 -23.61 0.90
C VAL A 102 -8.29 -24.07 1.88
N ALA A 103 -8.22 -23.52 3.09
CA ALA A 103 -7.22 -23.89 4.09
C ALA A 103 -7.11 -25.42 4.34
N PRO A 104 -8.20 -26.20 4.40
CA PRO A 104 -8.09 -27.65 4.52
C PRO A 104 -7.36 -28.32 3.34
N LEU A 105 -7.43 -27.76 2.13
CA LEU A 105 -6.73 -28.29 0.95
C LEU A 105 -5.22 -28.10 1.03
N TYR A 106 -4.75 -27.14 1.83
CA TYR A 106 -3.32 -26.85 2.03
C TYR A 106 -2.64 -27.78 3.04
N PHE A 107 -3.39 -28.65 3.73
CA PHE A 107 -2.82 -29.56 4.71
C PHE A 107 -1.66 -30.45 4.20
N PRO A 108 -1.72 -31.03 2.98
CA PRO A 108 -0.59 -31.79 2.42
C PRO A 108 0.66 -30.92 2.17
N ALA A 109 0.46 -29.66 1.79
CA ALA A 109 1.54 -28.68 1.59
C ALA A 109 2.27 -28.37 2.91
N VAL A 110 1.52 -28.24 4.00
CA VAL A 110 2.07 -28.02 5.35
C VAL A 110 2.93 -29.22 5.79
N ILE A 111 2.47 -30.45 5.56
CA ILE A 111 3.26 -31.66 5.86
C ILE A 111 4.58 -31.65 5.06
N TRP A 112 4.52 -31.28 3.78
CA TRP A 112 5.70 -31.22 2.93
C TRP A 112 6.69 -30.13 3.39
N LEU A 113 6.20 -28.93 3.73
CA LEU A 113 7.03 -27.82 4.22
C LEU A 113 7.67 -28.15 5.57
N ASN A 114 6.96 -28.83 6.48
CA ASN A 114 7.54 -29.30 7.73
C ASN A 114 8.73 -30.27 7.53
N ALA A 115 8.75 -31.00 6.41
CA ALA A 115 9.83 -31.91 6.08
C ALA A 115 10.98 -31.27 5.27
N HIS A 116 10.72 -30.19 4.52
CA HIS A 116 11.68 -29.59 3.56
C HIS A 116 12.09 -28.15 3.90
N GLY A 117 11.50 -27.55 4.92
CA GLY A 117 11.74 -26.17 5.35
C GLY A 117 10.67 -25.19 4.89
N TRP A 118 10.50 -24.11 5.67
CA TRP A 118 9.55 -23.01 5.43
C TRP A 118 10.20 -21.78 4.77
N GLU A 119 11.39 -21.94 4.21
CA GLU A 119 12.17 -20.87 3.59
C GLU A 119 11.89 -20.76 2.07
N GLN A 120 12.35 -19.67 1.47
CA GLN A 120 12.40 -19.53 0.02
C GLN A 120 13.47 -20.45 -0.58
N PRO A 121 13.22 -21.11 -1.74
CA PRO A 121 12.03 -21.00 -2.60
C PRO A 121 10.89 -21.99 -2.28
N GLN A 122 11.04 -22.86 -1.27
CA GLN A 122 10.13 -23.98 -0.99
C GLN A 122 8.71 -23.48 -0.73
N ILE A 123 8.56 -22.45 0.10
CA ILE A 123 7.26 -21.90 0.48
C ILE A 123 6.50 -21.30 -0.71
N ASP A 124 7.16 -20.47 -1.53
CA ASP A 124 6.54 -19.85 -2.72
C ASP A 124 6.12 -20.90 -3.74
N ARG A 125 6.99 -21.88 -4.01
CA ARG A 125 6.71 -22.96 -4.96
C ARG A 125 5.44 -23.72 -4.59
N VAL A 126 5.32 -24.11 -3.32
CA VAL A 126 4.15 -24.87 -2.84
C VAL A 126 2.92 -23.98 -2.79
N ALA A 127 3.06 -22.71 -2.40
CA ALA A 127 1.97 -21.75 -2.35
C ALA A 127 1.36 -21.52 -3.75
N GLU A 128 2.17 -21.31 -4.79
CA GLU A 128 1.71 -21.17 -6.18
C GLU A 128 0.99 -22.44 -6.69
N LEU A 129 1.55 -23.61 -6.41
CA LEU A 129 0.95 -24.89 -6.79
C LEU A 129 -0.41 -25.08 -6.11
N MET A 130 -0.47 -24.86 -4.79
CA MET A 130 -1.70 -25.03 -4.03
C MET A 130 -2.75 -24.01 -4.40
N GLU A 131 -2.36 -22.79 -4.76
CA GLU A 131 -3.27 -21.77 -5.27
C GLU A 131 -3.95 -22.25 -6.55
N LYS A 132 -3.16 -22.71 -7.53
CA LYS A 132 -3.67 -23.24 -8.79
C LYS A 132 -4.61 -24.42 -8.57
N VAL A 133 -4.16 -25.42 -7.80
CA VAL A 133 -4.93 -26.64 -7.55
C VAL A 133 -6.24 -26.30 -6.85
N SER A 134 -6.20 -25.47 -5.80
CA SER A 134 -7.39 -25.06 -5.06
C SER A 134 -8.37 -24.28 -5.93
N ALA A 135 -7.91 -23.31 -6.71
CA ALA A 135 -8.74 -22.56 -7.65
C ALA A 135 -9.43 -23.48 -8.67
N SER A 136 -8.69 -24.42 -9.24
CA SER A 136 -9.23 -25.39 -10.21
C SER A 136 -10.27 -26.33 -9.59
N ILE A 137 -10.12 -26.72 -8.32
CA ILE A 137 -11.11 -27.51 -7.58
C ILE A 137 -12.39 -26.69 -7.39
N LEU A 138 -12.29 -25.45 -6.90
CA LEU A 138 -13.45 -24.58 -6.68
C LEU A 138 -14.24 -24.37 -7.98
N ALA A 139 -13.56 -24.05 -9.09
CA ALA A 139 -14.20 -23.86 -10.40
C ALA A 139 -14.82 -25.16 -10.96
N SER A 140 -14.19 -26.31 -10.73
CA SER A 140 -14.73 -27.62 -11.13
C SER A 140 -16.01 -27.96 -10.37
N VAL A 141 -16.02 -27.71 -9.06
CA VAL A 141 -17.22 -27.89 -8.22
C VAL A 141 -18.33 -26.91 -8.64
N ALA A 142 -18.00 -25.64 -8.90
CA ALA A 142 -18.96 -24.65 -9.40
C ALA A 142 -19.60 -25.10 -10.73
N SER A 143 -18.81 -25.66 -11.65
CA SER A 143 -19.29 -26.22 -12.92
C SER A 143 -20.24 -27.41 -12.73
N VAL A 144 -19.93 -28.28 -11.77
CA VAL A 144 -20.83 -29.39 -11.38
C VAL A 144 -22.12 -28.87 -10.77
N LEU A 145 -22.05 -27.89 -9.86
CA LEU A 145 -23.25 -27.27 -9.28
C LEU A 145 -24.12 -26.65 -10.37
N MET A 146 -23.52 -25.97 -11.35
CA MET A 146 -24.23 -25.44 -12.50
C MET A 146 -24.89 -26.53 -13.35
N TYR A 147 -24.20 -27.65 -13.61
CA TYR A 147 -24.83 -28.81 -14.24
C TYR A 147 -26.04 -29.31 -13.45
N LEU A 148 -25.95 -29.38 -12.11
CA LEU A 148 -27.06 -29.79 -11.25
C LEU A 148 -28.23 -28.80 -11.25
N VAL A 149 -27.96 -27.49 -11.27
CA VAL A 149 -28.98 -26.44 -11.44
C VAL A 149 -29.74 -26.65 -12.74
N LEU A 150 -29.00 -26.78 -13.85
CA LEU A 150 -29.58 -26.91 -15.19
C LEU A 150 -30.31 -28.25 -15.40
N ARG A 151 -29.83 -29.33 -14.76
CA ARG A 151 -30.46 -30.65 -14.85
C ARG A 151 -31.85 -30.69 -14.22
N ARG A 152 -32.15 -29.82 -13.25
CA ARG A 152 -33.50 -29.71 -12.66
C ARG A 152 -34.56 -29.29 -13.66
N GLU A 153 -34.16 -28.75 -14.80
CA GLU A 153 -35.07 -28.33 -15.88
C GLU A 153 -35.43 -29.47 -16.82
N GLY A 154 -34.82 -30.66 -16.66
CA GLY A 154 -35.11 -31.83 -17.48
C GLY A 154 -34.66 -31.70 -18.94
N THR A 155 -33.79 -30.74 -19.26
CA THR A 155 -33.41 -30.44 -20.64
C THR A 155 -32.15 -31.20 -21.08
N ARG A 156 -32.11 -31.61 -22.36
CA ARG A 156 -30.91 -32.18 -23.00
C ARG A 156 -29.74 -31.19 -23.11
N TRP A 157 -29.99 -29.91 -22.86
CA TRP A 157 -29.00 -28.84 -22.93
C TRP A 157 -28.26 -28.59 -21.62
N SER A 158 -28.63 -29.28 -20.54
CA SER A 158 -27.97 -29.15 -19.23
C SER A 158 -26.46 -29.37 -19.27
N LEU A 159 -25.98 -30.44 -19.94
CA LEU A 159 -24.54 -30.71 -20.06
C LEU A 159 -23.83 -29.74 -21.02
N PRO A 160 -24.30 -29.47 -22.25
CA PRO A 160 -23.70 -28.46 -23.12
C PRO A 160 -23.59 -27.07 -22.47
N LEU A 161 -24.63 -26.62 -21.76
CA LEU A 161 -24.64 -25.32 -21.09
C LEU A 161 -23.69 -25.28 -19.89
N ALA A 162 -23.58 -26.35 -19.10
CA ALA A 162 -22.59 -26.45 -18.05
C ALA A 162 -21.15 -26.50 -18.60
N THR A 163 -20.97 -27.14 -19.76
CA THR A 163 -19.67 -27.24 -20.44
C THR A 163 -19.23 -25.87 -20.99
N VAL A 164 -20.14 -25.11 -21.61
CA VAL A 164 -19.81 -23.75 -22.06
C VAL A 164 -19.70 -22.76 -20.90
N PHE A 165 -20.38 -22.97 -19.77
CA PHE A 165 -20.08 -22.24 -18.54
C PHE A 165 -18.62 -22.50 -18.14
N ALA A 166 -18.22 -23.77 -18.03
CA ALA A 166 -16.89 -24.17 -17.60
C ALA A 166 -15.76 -23.69 -18.51
N PHE A 167 -15.94 -23.75 -19.84
CA PHE A 167 -14.86 -23.53 -20.82
C PHE A 167 -15.08 -22.35 -21.77
N GLY A 168 -16.30 -21.81 -21.87
CA GLY A 168 -16.64 -20.68 -22.74
C GLY A 168 -16.75 -19.35 -22.01
N THR A 169 -16.41 -19.31 -20.73
CA THR A 169 -16.48 -18.09 -19.91
C THR A 169 -15.22 -17.89 -19.07
N ASN A 170 -15.18 -16.77 -18.36
CA ASN A 170 -14.12 -16.45 -17.41
C ASN A 170 -14.02 -17.44 -16.23
N THR A 171 -14.97 -18.38 -16.04
CA THR A 171 -14.78 -19.50 -15.10
C THR A 171 -13.46 -20.26 -15.41
N TRP A 172 -13.14 -20.46 -16.70
CA TRP A 172 -11.84 -21.03 -17.07
C TRP A 172 -10.71 -20.07 -16.75
N MET A 173 -10.75 -18.84 -17.26
CA MET A 173 -9.57 -17.96 -17.24
C MET A 173 -9.30 -17.20 -15.94
N ILE A 174 -10.32 -17.00 -15.11
CA ILE A 174 -10.20 -16.31 -13.83
C ILE A 174 -10.32 -17.33 -12.72
N SER A 175 -11.50 -17.94 -12.58
CA SER A 175 -11.84 -18.74 -11.40
C SER A 175 -11.00 -20.01 -11.22
N SER A 176 -10.52 -20.61 -12.31
CA SER A 176 -9.75 -21.86 -12.24
C SER A 176 -8.23 -21.70 -12.28
N GLN A 177 -7.73 -20.46 -12.44
CA GLN A 177 -6.29 -20.22 -12.66
C GLN A 177 -5.54 -19.73 -11.42
N ALA A 178 -6.25 -19.12 -10.48
CA ALA A 178 -5.69 -18.50 -9.28
C ALA A 178 -6.82 -18.23 -8.27
N LEU A 179 -6.49 -17.97 -7.00
CA LEU A 179 -7.48 -17.81 -5.91
C LEU A 179 -8.11 -16.42 -5.89
N TRP A 180 -8.67 -16.01 -7.01
CA TRP A 180 -9.51 -14.82 -7.09
C TRP A 180 -10.81 -15.03 -6.31
N GLN A 181 -11.30 -13.99 -5.63
CA GLN A 181 -12.60 -14.04 -4.94
C GLN A 181 -13.76 -14.44 -5.85
N HIS A 182 -13.63 -14.18 -7.16
CA HIS A 182 -14.59 -14.53 -8.20
C HIS A 182 -14.89 -16.04 -8.27
N GLY A 183 -13.88 -16.91 -8.12
CA GLY A 183 -14.08 -18.35 -8.18
C GLY A 183 -14.92 -18.87 -7.01
N THR A 184 -14.62 -18.39 -5.80
CA THR A 184 -15.46 -18.66 -4.62
C THR A 184 -16.84 -18.02 -4.77
N GLY A 185 -16.95 -16.83 -5.36
CA GLY A 185 -18.22 -16.16 -5.66
C GLY A 185 -19.11 -17.01 -6.57
N GLU A 186 -18.58 -17.49 -7.70
CA GLU A 186 -19.30 -18.39 -8.62
C GLU A 186 -19.76 -19.67 -7.93
N LEU A 187 -18.89 -20.30 -7.13
CA LEU A 187 -19.23 -21.50 -6.35
C LEU A 187 -20.42 -21.24 -5.41
N LEU A 188 -20.35 -20.15 -4.64
CA LEU A 188 -21.39 -19.79 -3.66
C LEU A 188 -22.71 -19.41 -4.36
N ILE A 189 -22.66 -18.67 -5.47
CA ILE A 189 -23.85 -18.30 -6.26
C ILE A 189 -24.46 -19.54 -6.92
N ALA A 190 -23.67 -20.42 -7.51
CA ALA A 190 -24.16 -21.68 -8.08
C ALA A 190 -24.83 -22.57 -7.02
N LEU A 191 -24.25 -22.64 -5.81
CA LEU A 191 -24.83 -23.35 -4.67
C LEU A 191 -26.14 -22.69 -4.22
N ALA A 192 -26.18 -21.36 -4.12
CA ALA A 192 -27.37 -20.61 -3.74
C ALA A 192 -28.51 -20.81 -4.75
N LEU A 193 -28.20 -20.78 -6.06
CA LEU A 193 -29.16 -21.08 -7.12
C LEU A 193 -29.69 -22.51 -7.01
N LEU A 194 -28.82 -23.49 -6.77
CA LEU A 194 -29.21 -24.88 -6.61
C LEU A 194 -30.18 -25.06 -5.43
N LEU A 195 -29.92 -24.39 -4.31
CA LEU A 195 -30.76 -24.43 -3.11
C LEU A 195 -32.08 -23.67 -3.30
N ALA A 196 -32.07 -22.53 -4.00
CA ALA A 196 -33.24 -21.72 -4.26
C ALA A 196 -34.24 -22.43 -5.21
N VAL A 197 -33.72 -23.08 -6.25
CA VAL A 197 -34.53 -23.86 -7.22
C VAL A 197 -34.94 -25.23 -6.65
N ALA A 198 -34.27 -25.70 -5.60
CA ALA A 198 -34.66 -26.95 -4.94
C ALA A 198 -35.99 -26.86 -4.16
N PRO A 199 -36.67 -28.02 -3.98
CA PRO A 199 -37.75 -28.13 -3.00
C PRO A 199 -37.28 -27.66 -1.63
N ALA A 200 -38.07 -26.78 -1.03
CA ALA A 200 -37.76 -26.17 0.25
C ALA A 200 -37.77 -27.22 1.38
N SER A 201 -36.80 -27.12 2.28
CA SER A 201 -36.76 -27.85 3.54
C SER A 201 -36.03 -26.97 4.56
N PRO A 202 -36.30 -27.10 5.87
CA PRO A 202 -35.62 -26.33 6.91
C PRO A 202 -34.11 -26.31 6.75
N VAL A 203 -33.48 -27.47 6.55
CA VAL A 203 -32.03 -27.63 6.39
C VAL A 203 -31.51 -26.89 5.16
N ARG A 204 -32.14 -27.09 3.99
CA ARG A 204 -31.72 -26.41 2.75
C ARG A 204 -31.89 -24.90 2.84
N THR A 205 -32.95 -24.43 3.50
CA THR A 205 -33.19 -23.00 3.66
C THR A 205 -32.23 -22.38 4.68
N ALA A 206 -31.88 -23.07 5.75
CA ALA A 206 -30.82 -22.64 6.66
C ALA A 206 -29.46 -22.59 5.94
N LEU A 207 -29.11 -23.62 5.18
CA LEU A 207 -27.88 -23.62 4.38
C LEU A 207 -27.87 -22.46 3.37
N LEU A 208 -29.00 -22.17 2.72
CA LEU A 208 -29.12 -21.01 1.82
C LEU A 208 -28.84 -19.69 2.56
N GLY A 209 -29.35 -19.53 3.79
CA GLY A 209 -29.07 -18.37 4.63
C GLY A 209 -27.59 -18.20 4.93
N ALA A 210 -26.91 -19.30 5.30
CA ALA A 210 -25.47 -19.31 5.52
C ALA A 210 -24.69 -18.95 4.24
N VAL A 211 -25.04 -19.55 3.10
CA VAL A 211 -24.42 -19.27 1.80
C VAL A 211 -24.61 -17.82 1.39
N CYS A 212 -25.79 -17.23 1.59
CA CYS A 212 -26.04 -15.81 1.30
C CYS A 212 -25.12 -14.88 2.11
N VAL A 213 -24.85 -15.20 3.37
CA VAL A 213 -23.87 -14.43 4.16
C VAL A 213 -22.46 -14.65 3.65
N PHE A 214 -22.06 -15.88 3.32
CA PHE A 214 -20.74 -16.14 2.73
C PHE A 214 -20.53 -15.44 1.39
N MET A 215 -21.57 -15.27 0.56
CA MET A 215 -21.48 -14.48 -0.67
C MET A 215 -21.09 -13.04 -0.35
N ALA A 216 -21.84 -12.38 0.53
CA ALA A 216 -21.56 -11.01 0.96
C ALA A 216 -20.21 -10.88 1.68
N ALA A 217 -19.84 -11.86 2.50
CA ALA A 217 -18.58 -11.91 3.22
C ALA A 217 -17.37 -12.15 2.30
N ASN A 218 -17.53 -12.96 1.25
CA ASN A 218 -16.45 -13.28 0.31
C ASN A 218 -16.19 -12.12 -0.64
N ARG A 219 -17.25 -11.50 -1.16
CA ARG A 219 -17.18 -10.39 -2.11
C ARG A 219 -18.35 -9.43 -1.83
N PRO A 220 -18.12 -8.26 -1.18
CA PRO A 220 -19.21 -7.38 -0.73
C PRO A 220 -20.25 -7.00 -1.80
N PRO A 221 -19.89 -6.75 -3.08
CA PRO A 221 -20.87 -6.56 -4.14
C PRO A 221 -21.90 -7.70 -4.31
N ASP A 222 -21.54 -8.96 -4.03
CA ASP A 222 -22.43 -10.11 -4.16
C ASP A 222 -23.53 -10.12 -3.09
N ALA A 223 -23.46 -9.21 -2.11
CA ALA A 223 -24.56 -8.93 -1.19
C ALA A 223 -25.84 -8.50 -1.92
N LEU A 224 -25.74 -7.90 -3.11
CA LEU A 224 -26.89 -7.56 -3.96
C LEU A 224 -27.63 -8.82 -4.44
N VAL A 225 -26.89 -9.82 -4.90
CA VAL A 225 -27.46 -11.12 -5.31
C VAL A 225 -28.01 -11.86 -4.09
N ALA A 226 -27.25 -11.90 -2.99
CA ALA A 226 -27.71 -12.52 -1.75
C ALA A 226 -29.01 -11.88 -1.25
N GLY A 227 -29.09 -10.54 -1.23
CA GLY A 227 -30.28 -9.79 -0.85
C GLY A 227 -31.48 -10.10 -1.74
N ALA A 228 -31.30 -10.17 -3.06
CA ALA A 228 -32.37 -10.55 -3.97
C ALA A 228 -32.90 -11.97 -3.73
N ILE A 229 -32.01 -12.94 -3.45
CA ILE A 229 -32.41 -14.30 -3.09
C ILE A 229 -33.16 -14.32 -1.75
N VAL A 230 -32.65 -13.61 -0.73
CA VAL A 230 -33.28 -13.50 0.58
C VAL A 230 -34.69 -12.91 0.47
N LEU A 231 -34.84 -11.79 -0.24
CA LEU A 231 -36.14 -11.14 -0.47
C LEU A 231 -37.11 -12.06 -1.22
N PHE A 232 -36.62 -12.76 -2.25
CA PHE A 232 -37.42 -13.74 -2.97
C PHE A 232 -37.93 -14.86 -2.05
N ILE A 233 -37.07 -15.42 -1.19
CA ILE A 233 -37.46 -16.50 -0.26
C ILE A 233 -38.42 -16.00 0.81
N ILE A 234 -38.19 -14.81 1.39
CA ILE A 234 -39.10 -14.22 2.38
C ILE A 234 -40.48 -13.99 1.76
N TRP A 235 -40.53 -13.48 0.53
CA TRP A 235 -41.80 -13.20 -0.14
C TRP A 235 -42.53 -14.46 -0.59
N SER A 236 -41.83 -15.40 -1.22
CA SER A 236 -42.43 -16.61 -1.82
C SER A 236 -42.61 -17.77 -0.83
N ARG A 237 -41.85 -17.79 0.28
CA ARG A 237 -41.79 -18.92 1.24
C ARG A 237 -41.72 -18.44 2.69
N ARG A 238 -42.63 -17.56 3.12
CA ARG A 238 -42.66 -16.95 4.48
C ARG A 238 -42.40 -17.92 5.64
N ARG A 239 -42.98 -19.13 5.61
CA ARG A 239 -42.79 -20.14 6.67
C ARG A 239 -41.34 -20.61 6.82
N ASN A 240 -40.54 -20.51 5.76
CA ASN A 240 -39.13 -20.90 5.76
C ASN A 240 -38.17 -19.73 6.06
N ALA A 241 -38.68 -18.50 6.20
CA ALA A 241 -37.86 -17.32 6.45
C ALA A 241 -37.10 -17.42 7.79
N LEU A 242 -37.71 -18.01 8.82
CA LEU A 242 -37.02 -18.22 10.11
C LEU A 242 -35.81 -19.13 9.98
N TRP A 243 -35.90 -20.21 9.19
CA TRP A 243 -34.76 -21.10 8.94
C TRP A 243 -33.65 -20.39 8.16
N LEU A 244 -34.02 -19.54 7.20
CA LEU A 244 -33.06 -18.70 6.46
C LEU A 244 -32.27 -17.80 7.41
N LEU A 245 -32.96 -17.08 8.29
CA LEU A 245 -32.33 -16.20 9.28
C LEU A 245 -31.49 -16.98 10.30
N ALA A 246 -31.97 -18.14 10.76
CA ALA A 246 -31.23 -19.01 11.67
C ALA A 246 -29.91 -19.48 11.06
N GLY A 247 -29.91 -19.87 9.78
CA GLY A 247 -28.69 -20.27 9.07
C GLY A 247 -27.73 -19.11 8.79
N ALA A 248 -28.25 -17.90 8.62
CA ALA A 248 -27.45 -16.69 8.41
C ALA A 248 -26.75 -16.20 9.71
N ALA A 249 -27.31 -16.52 10.88
CA ALA A 249 -26.88 -15.92 12.15
C ALA A 249 -25.40 -16.17 12.49
N VAL A 250 -24.93 -17.42 12.39
CA VAL A 250 -23.56 -17.79 12.78
C VAL A 250 -22.50 -17.18 11.84
N PRO A 251 -22.60 -17.34 10.50
CA PRO A 251 -21.65 -16.68 9.59
C PRO A 251 -21.68 -15.16 9.70
N LEU A 252 -22.84 -14.56 9.97
CA LEU A 252 -22.96 -13.10 10.11
C LEU A 252 -22.27 -12.61 11.38
N ALA A 253 -22.47 -13.31 12.50
CA ALA A 253 -21.77 -13.01 13.74
C ALA A 253 -20.25 -13.14 13.58
N ALA A 254 -19.77 -14.19 12.91
CA ALA A 254 -18.35 -14.38 12.63
C ALA A 254 -17.77 -13.26 11.74
N LEU A 255 -18.48 -12.88 10.67
CA LEU A 255 -18.09 -11.76 9.81
C LEU A 255 -18.00 -10.45 10.59
N LEU A 256 -19.02 -10.12 11.38
CA LEU A 256 -19.05 -8.90 12.17
C LEU A 256 -17.95 -8.90 13.24
N TYR A 257 -17.70 -10.05 13.87
CA TYR A 257 -16.61 -10.18 14.84
C TYR A 257 -15.25 -9.90 14.19
N TYR A 258 -14.95 -10.53 13.06
CA TYR A 258 -13.71 -10.30 12.31
C TYR A 258 -13.58 -8.83 11.86
N ASN A 259 -14.62 -8.28 11.22
CA ASN A 259 -14.59 -6.93 10.67
C ASN A 259 -14.48 -5.85 11.77
N LEU A 260 -15.18 -6.00 12.90
CA LEU A 260 -15.20 -4.98 13.95
C LEU A 260 -14.03 -5.12 14.94
N ASN A 261 -13.65 -6.34 15.33
CA ASN A 261 -12.60 -6.54 16.34
C ASN A 261 -11.20 -6.55 15.73
N PHE A 262 -11.01 -7.25 14.61
CA PHE A 262 -9.69 -7.38 13.98
C PHE A 262 -9.42 -6.25 12.98
N ILE A 263 -10.30 -6.03 12.00
CA ILE A 263 -10.08 -4.96 11.01
C ILE A 263 -10.36 -3.57 11.59
N GLY A 264 -11.41 -3.44 12.41
CA GLY A 264 -11.86 -2.16 12.97
C GLY A 264 -12.90 -1.40 12.12
N HIS A 265 -13.48 -2.03 11.10
CA HIS A 265 -14.49 -1.41 10.23
C HIS A 265 -15.52 -2.43 9.69
N ILE A 266 -16.81 -2.09 9.72
CA ILE A 266 -17.92 -3.00 9.34
C ILE A 266 -17.82 -3.55 7.90
N ALA A 267 -17.31 -2.74 6.97
CA ALA A 267 -17.11 -3.12 5.57
C ALA A 267 -15.76 -3.85 5.30
N GLY A 268 -15.01 -4.20 6.35
CA GLY A 268 -13.75 -4.95 6.23
C GLY A 268 -12.62 -4.14 5.59
N GLY A 269 -11.61 -4.86 5.07
CA GLY A 269 -10.36 -4.31 4.58
C GLY A 269 -10.53 -3.25 3.47
N TYR A 270 -11.54 -3.37 2.61
CA TYR A 270 -11.78 -2.38 1.54
C TYR A 270 -12.04 -0.96 2.03
N ALA A 271 -12.68 -0.79 3.19
CA ALA A 271 -12.91 0.54 3.74
C ALA A 271 -11.63 1.18 4.28
N VAL A 272 -10.73 0.36 4.82
CA VAL A 272 -9.42 0.79 5.33
C VAL A 272 -8.40 0.94 4.19
N GLY A 273 -8.58 0.19 3.10
CA GLY A 273 -7.79 0.19 1.87
C GLY A 273 -7.92 1.45 1.02
N LYS A 274 -9.05 2.17 1.14
CA LYS A 274 -9.43 3.23 0.22
C LYS A 274 -8.80 4.56 0.60
N ALA A 275 -8.09 5.18 -0.35
CA ALA A 275 -7.72 6.60 -0.21
C ALA A 275 -9.00 7.46 -0.18
N PRO A 276 -9.17 8.39 0.78
CA PRO A 276 -10.39 9.18 0.97
C PRO A 276 -10.88 9.88 -0.32
N ASN A 277 -9.94 10.19 -1.23
CA ASN A 277 -10.18 11.07 -2.39
C ASN A 277 -10.17 10.39 -3.76
N LYS A 278 -10.09 9.06 -3.81
CA LYS A 278 -10.38 8.34 -5.06
C LYS A 278 -11.79 7.77 -4.98
N PRO A 279 -12.77 8.39 -5.65
CA PRO A 279 -14.09 7.78 -5.75
C PRO A 279 -13.93 6.43 -6.43
N PHE A 280 -14.30 5.36 -5.72
CA PHE A 280 -14.32 4.00 -6.27
C PHE A 280 -15.35 3.91 -7.41
N PHE A 281 -16.37 4.78 -7.38
CA PHE A 281 -17.39 4.94 -8.40
C PHE A 281 -17.42 6.40 -8.87
N GLN A 282 -17.21 6.63 -10.15
CA GLN A 282 -17.47 7.90 -10.84
C GLN A 282 -18.69 7.71 -11.73
N LEU A 283 -19.56 8.73 -11.81
CA LEU A 283 -20.64 8.69 -12.78
C LEU A 283 -20.04 8.80 -14.20
N ASP A 284 -19.80 7.65 -14.83
CA ASP A 284 -19.31 7.53 -16.18
C ASP A 284 -20.13 6.50 -16.94
N TRP A 285 -20.83 6.97 -17.98
CA TRP A 285 -21.60 6.10 -18.85
C TRP A 285 -20.73 5.25 -19.77
N SER A 286 -19.42 5.54 -19.89
CA SER A 286 -18.48 4.77 -20.71
C SER A 286 -18.28 3.34 -20.20
N GLY A 287 -18.49 3.07 -18.91
CA GLY A 287 -18.31 1.74 -18.35
C GLY A 287 -19.41 0.75 -18.73
N VAL A 288 -20.62 1.20 -19.10
CA VAL A 288 -21.69 0.31 -19.58
C VAL A 288 -21.30 -0.37 -20.90
N PRO A 289 -20.96 0.37 -21.97
CA PRO A 289 -20.43 -0.25 -23.17
C PRO A 289 -19.03 -0.86 -22.90
N GLY A 290 -18.27 -0.32 -21.93
CA GLY A 290 -17.00 -0.88 -21.47
C GLY A 290 -17.10 -2.35 -21.05
N LEU A 291 -18.06 -2.67 -20.18
CA LEU A 291 -18.30 -4.02 -19.68
C LEU A 291 -18.99 -4.95 -20.68
N LEU A 292 -19.72 -4.42 -21.67
CA LEU A 292 -20.47 -5.24 -22.63
C LEU A 292 -19.70 -5.52 -23.92
N VAL A 293 -19.12 -4.50 -24.53
CA VAL A 293 -18.64 -4.55 -25.92
C VAL A 293 -17.24 -4.00 -26.12
N SER A 294 -16.53 -3.58 -25.07
CA SER A 294 -15.15 -3.14 -25.25
C SER A 294 -14.27 -4.26 -25.82
N PRO A 295 -13.36 -3.94 -26.76
CA PRO A 295 -12.43 -4.92 -27.31
C PRO A 295 -11.56 -5.60 -26.23
N ALA A 296 -11.20 -4.86 -25.17
CA ALA A 296 -10.32 -5.36 -24.12
C ALA A 296 -11.02 -6.19 -23.04
N ARG A 297 -12.29 -5.87 -22.71
CA ARG A 297 -12.97 -6.38 -21.50
C ARG A 297 -14.46 -6.67 -21.67
N GLY A 298 -15.03 -6.57 -22.87
CA GLY A 298 -16.47 -6.72 -23.08
C GLY A 298 -16.98 -8.15 -22.91
N LEU A 299 -18.07 -8.35 -22.17
CA LEU A 299 -18.72 -9.65 -22.00
C LEU A 299 -19.09 -10.31 -23.33
N LEU A 300 -19.63 -9.55 -24.28
CA LEU A 300 -20.04 -10.07 -25.58
C LEU A 300 -18.87 -10.29 -26.54
N VAL A 301 -17.69 -9.77 -26.21
CA VAL A 301 -16.45 -9.99 -26.95
C VAL A 301 -15.80 -11.30 -26.50
N PHE A 302 -15.81 -11.58 -25.19
CA PHE A 302 -15.17 -12.78 -24.62
C PHE A 302 -16.10 -13.98 -24.50
N SER A 303 -17.42 -13.75 -24.41
CA SER A 303 -18.47 -14.77 -24.33
C SER A 303 -19.70 -14.37 -25.17
N PRO A 304 -19.57 -14.27 -26.52
CA PRO A 304 -20.62 -13.78 -27.42
C PRO A 304 -21.98 -14.50 -27.32
N PHE A 305 -22.04 -15.74 -26.83
CA PHE A 305 -23.32 -16.47 -26.71
C PHE A 305 -24.29 -15.82 -25.70
N PHE A 306 -23.80 -14.94 -24.80
CA PHE A 306 -24.66 -14.18 -23.90
C PHE A 306 -25.54 -13.13 -24.59
N VAL A 307 -25.32 -12.84 -25.89
CA VAL A 307 -26.23 -12.00 -26.69
C VAL A 307 -27.67 -12.53 -26.71
N PHE A 308 -27.85 -13.84 -26.48
CA PHE A 308 -29.17 -14.49 -26.45
C PHE A 308 -29.88 -14.44 -25.08
N ILE A 309 -29.28 -13.87 -24.03
CA ILE A 309 -29.90 -13.76 -22.69
C ILE A 309 -31.31 -13.15 -22.74
N PRO A 310 -31.59 -12.06 -23.50
CA PRO A 310 -32.93 -11.47 -23.53
C PRO A 310 -34.02 -12.48 -23.92
N VAL A 311 -33.73 -13.39 -24.84
CA VAL A 311 -34.67 -14.45 -25.26
C VAL A 311 -34.95 -15.40 -24.10
N GLY A 312 -33.90 -15.84 -23.38
CA GLY A 312 -34.04 -16.72 -22.22
C GLY A 312 -34.78 -16.07 -21.07
N LEU A 313 -34.46 -14.80 -20.79
CA LEU A 313 -35.14 -14.00 -19.75
C LEU A 313 -36.63 -13.86 -20.03
N ILE A 314 -37.03 -13.58 -21.28
CA ILE A 314 -38.46 -13.53 -21.66
C ILE A 314 -39.17 -14.85 -21.32
N GLN A 315 -38.54 -16.00 -21.60
CA GLN A 315 -39.12 -17.31 -21.25
C GLN A 315 -39.23 -17.50 -19.73
N ARG A 316 -38.21 -17.07 -18.96
CA ARG A 316 -38.22 -17.13 -17.50
C ARG A 316 -39.32 -16.28 -16.87
N LEU A 317 -39.57 -15.10 -17.43
CA LEU A 317 -40.60 -14.17 -16.97
C LEU A 317 -42.01 -14.63 -17.33
N ARG A 318 -42.16 -15.41 -18.40
CA ARG A 318 -43.43 -16.01 -18.81
C ARG A 318 -43.80 -17.26 -18.00
N SER A 319 -42.81 -17.98 -17.46
CA SER A 319 -43.04 -19.17 -16.65
C SER A 319 -43.34 -18.82 -15.18
N PRO A 320 -44.54 -19.14 -14.63
CA PRO A 320 -44.90 -18.80 -13.26
C PRO A 320 -43.95 -19.37 -12.19
N SER A 321 -43.37 -20.55 -12.46
CA SER A 321 -42.46 -21.24 -11.54
C SER A 321 -41.11 -20.53 -11.37
N SER A 322 -40.64 -19.79 -12.39
CA SER A 322 -39.36 -19.09 -12.37
C SER A 322 -39.46 -17.58 -12.32
N LYS A 323 -40.64 -17.00 -12.61
CA LYS A 323 -40.84 -15.55 -12.76
C LYS A 323 -40.33 -14.75 -11.57
N GLY A 324 -40.70 -15.12 -10.35
CA GLY A 324 -40.32 -14.38 -9.14
C GLY A 324 -38.80 -14.33 -8.94
N LEU A 325 -38.13 -15.48 -9.08
CA LEU A 325 -36.68 -15.56 -8.96
C LEU A 325 -35.97 -14.82 -10.11
N ALA A 326 -36.50 -14.94 -11.33
CA ALA A 326 -35.96 -14.24 -12.50
C ALA A 326 -36.02 -12.72 -12.36
N VAL A 327 -37.12 -12.16 -11.85
CA VAL A 327 -37.25 -10.73 -11.56
C VAL A 327 -36.21 -10.30 -10.51
N ALA A 328 -36.14 -11.01 -9.39
CA ALA A 328 -35.22 -10.67 -8.30
C ALA A 328 -33.75 -10.69 -8.76
N LEU A 329 -33.34 -11.76 -9.46
CA LEU A 329 -31.98 -11.89 -9.97
C LEU A 329 -31.66 -10.91 -11.11
N SER A 330 -32.62 -10.59 -11.98
CA SER A 330 -32.41 -9.58 -13.04
C SER A 330 -32.18 -8.20 -12.44
N PHE A 331 -32.92 -7.86 -11.38
CA PHE A 331 -32.69 -6.61 -10.65
C PHE A 331 -31.30 -6.58 -10.00
N ALA A 332 -30.91 -7.65 -9.30
CA ALA A 332 -29.57 -7.72 -8.68
C ALA A 332 -28.44 -7.62 -9.73
N VAL A 333 -28.55 -8.37 -10.83
CA VAL A 333 -27.60 -8.33 -11.95
C VAL A 333 -27.51 -6.91 -12.53
N ALA A 334 -28.65 -6.24 -12.77
CA ALA A 334 -28.67 -4.88 -13.31
C ALA A 334 -28.02 -3.87 -12.36
N VAL A 335 -28.34 -3.91 -11.07
CA VAL A 335 -27.76 -3.00 -10.06
C VAL A 335 -26.25 -3.24 -9.91
N GLN A 336 -25.83 -4.50 -9.81
CA GLN A 336 -24.41 -4.85 -9.67
C GLN A 336 -23.62 -4.50 -10.95
N PHE A 337 -24.19 -4.74 -12.12
CA PHE A 337 -23.61 -4.32 -13.41
C PHE A 337 -23.43 -2.80 -13.48
N LEU A 338 -24.46 -2.02 -13.11
CA LEU A 338 -24.39 -0.56 -13.10
C LEU A 338 -23.37 -0.05 -12.08
N LEU A 339 -23.29 -0.68 -10.91
CA LEU A 339 -22.30 -0.36 -9.89
C LEU A 339 -20.87 -0.58 -10.44
N TYR A 340 -20.62 -1.70 -11.09
CA TYR A 340 -19.34 -1.95 -11.75
C TYR A 340 -19.07 -1.02 -12.93
N SER A 341 -20.09 -0.61 -13.69
CA SER A 341 -19.87 0.32 -14.79
C SER A 341 -19.43 1.70 -14.33
N GLN A 342 -19.70 2.08 -13.07
CA GLN A 342 -19.24 3.35 -12.50
C GLN A 342 -17.81 3.28 -11.96
N ALA A 343 -17.21 2.11 -11.81
CA ALA A 343 -15.83 1.98 -11.35
C ALA A 343 -14.87 1.86 -12.54
N ASP A 344 -13.56 1.66 -12.31
CA ASP A 344 -12.62 1.30 -13.38
C ASP A 344 -12.95 -0.08 -13.98
N TRP A 345 -13.88 -0.07 -14.95
CA TRP A 345 -14.44 -1.26 -15.59
C TRP A 345 -13.41 -2.18 -16.25
N ARG A 346 -12.15 -1.73 -16.39
CA ARG A 346 -11.06 -2.59 -16.85
C ARG A 346 -10.68 -3.66 -15.83
N ALA A 347 -11.03 -3.48 -14.55
CA ALA A 347 -10.82 -4.43 -13.47
C ALA A 347 -9.34 -4.85 -13.28
N GLY A 348 -8.40 -3.93 -13.48
CA GLY A 348 -6.96 -4.20 -13.37
C GLY A 348 -6.42 -5.17 -14.42
N VAL A 349 -5.24 -5.72 -14.16
CA VAL A 349 -4.57 -6.71 -15.03
C VAL A 349 -5.28 -8.05 -14.91
N SER A 350 -5.99 -8.46 -15.96
CA SER A 350 -6.77 -9.70 -15.96
C SER A 350 -7.23 -10.08 -17.37
N TRP A 351 -7.76 -11.30 -17.52
CA TRP A 351 -8.37 -11.73 -18.78
C TRP A 351 -9.88 -11.42 -18.83
N GLY A 352 -10.31 -10.68 -19.86
CA GLY A 352 -11.73 -10.44 -20.14
C GLY A 352 -12.50 -9.65 -19.06
N PRO A 353 -13.85 -9.76 -19.01
CA PRO A 353 -14.73 -9.01 -18.09
C PRO A 353 -14.66 -9.53 -16.64
N ARG A 354 -13.50 -9.48 -15.98
CA ARG A 354 -13.27 -10.10 -14.65
C ARG A 354 -14.37 -9.76 -13.63
N TRP A 355 -14.84 -8.52 -13.57
CA TRP A 355 -15.88 -8.10 -12.62
C TRP A 355 -17.23 -8.82 -12.75
N LEU A 356 -17.57 -9.33 -13.93
CA LEU A 356 -18.84 -10.01 -14.20
C LEU A 356 -18.78 -11.53 -13.98
N THR A 357 -17.63 -12.07 -13.58
CA THR A 357 -17.38 -13.51 -13.48
C THR A 357 -18.37 -14.20 -12.52
N ASP A 358 -18.58 -13.65 -11.33
CA ASP A 358 -19.52 -14.18 -10.33
C ASP A 358 -20.99 -14.12 -10.76
N LEU A 359 -21.35 -13.29 -11.76
CA LEU A 359 -22.70 -13.28 -12.31
C LEU A 359 -22.95 -14.42 -13.32
N LEU A 360 -21.90 -15.08 -13.83
CA LEU A 360 -21.99 -16.11 -14.86
C LEU A 360 -22.96 -17.27 -14.53
N PRO A 361 -23.02 -17.81 -13.29
CA PRO A 361 -24.04 -18.78 -12.89
C PRO A 361 -25.48 -18.32 -13.18
N ILE A 362 -25.78 -17.06 -12.86
CA ILE A 362 -27.10 -16.46 -13.05
C ILE A 362 -27.38 -16.26 -14.54
N LEU A 363 -26.40 -15.76 -15.29
CA LEU A 363 -26.54 -15.50 -16.73
C LEU A 363 -26.76 -16.80 -17.51
N VAL A 364 -26.04 -17.88 -17.17
CA VAL A 364 -26.23 -19.20 -17.79
C VAL A 364 -27.58 -19.80 -17.39
N TRP A 365 -28.02 -19.63 -16.15
CA TRP A 365 -29.37 -20.01 -15.75
C TRP A 365 -30.44 -19.23 -16.54
N MET A 366 -30.29 -17.92 -16.74
CA MET A 366 -31.20 -17.13 -17.58
C MET A 366 -31.21 -17.59 -19.04
N LEU A 367 -30.05 -18.01 -19.57
CA LEU A 367 -29.89 -18.49 -20.94
C LEU A 367 -30.50 -19.89 -21.18
N ALA A 368 -30.66 -20.71 -20.14
CA ALA A 368 -30.98 -22.13 -20.31
C ALA A 368 -32.23 -22.47 -21.17
N PRO A 369 -33.32 -21.66 -21.18
CA PRO A 369 -34.46 -21.92 -22.06
C PRO A 369 -34.19 -21.67 -23.56
N VAL A 370 -33.17 -20.87 -23.91
CA VAL A 370 -32.90 -20.39 -25.27
C VAL A 370 -32.79 -21.51 -26.30
N PRO A 371 -31.96 -22.56 -26.11
CA PRO A 371 -31.77 -23.58 -27.14
C PRO A 371 -33.06 -24.34 -27.50
N LEU A 372 -34.04 -24.37 -26.58
CA LEU A 372 -35.32 -25.04 -26.78
C LEU A 372 -36.28 -24.24 -27.67
N VAL A 373 -36.20 -22.91 -27.61
CA VAL A 373 -37.14 -22.01 -28.30
C VAL A 373 -36.60 -21.44 -29.61
N LEU A 374 -35.28 -21.48 -29.83
CA LEU A 374 -34.67 -21.00 -31.07
C LEU A 374 -34.96 -21.92 -32.26
N ARG A 375 -35.19 -21.30 -33.43
CA ARG A 375 -35.22 -21.95 -34.74
C ARG A 375 -33.86 -22.56 -35.09
N PRO A 376 -33.78 -23.57 -35.99
CA PRO A 376 -32.54 -24.27 -36.30
C PRO A 376 -31.35 -23.36 -36.65
N LEU A 377 -31.57 -22.33 -37.48
CA LEU A 377 -30.51 -21.37 -37.85
C LEU A 377 -29.98 -20.59 -36.65
N ALA A 378 -30.86 -19.98 -35.85
CA ALA A 378 -30.48 -19.22 -34.66
C ALA A 378 -29.83 -20.11 -33.59
N ARG A 379 -30.26 -21.37 -33.47
CA ARG A 379 -29.60 -22.36 -32.63
C ARG A 379 -28.20 -22.69 -33.14
N GLY A 380 -27.99 -22.77 -34.45
CA GLY A 380 -26.67 -22.90 -35.06
C GLY A 380 -25.76 -21.71 -34.71
N LEU A 381 -26.28 -20.48 -34.78
CA LEU A 381 -25.54 -19.27 -34.35
C LEU A 381 -25.19 -19.29 -32.86
N LEU A 382 -26.10 -19.76 -32.00
CA LEU A 382 -25.82 -19.94 -30.57
C LEU A 382 -24.65 -20.92 -30.36
N ILE A 383 -24.67 -22.08 -31.02
CA ILE A 383 -23.60 -23.07 -30.92
C ILE A 383 -22.29 -22.50 -31.42
N LEU A 384 -22.29 -21.79 -32.56
CA LEU A 384 -21.10 -21.14 -33.11
C LEU A 384 -20.53 -20.12 -32.12
N ALA A 385 -21.37 -19.30 -31.48
CA ALA A 385 -20.96 -18.34 -30.46
C ALA A 385 -20.40 -19.04 -29.21
N MET A 386 -20.98 -20.17 -28.78
CA MET A 386 -20.45 -21.00 -27.69
C MET A 386 -19.05 -21.52 -28.03
N VAL A 387 -18.85 -22.07 -29.23
CA VAL A 387 -17.55 -22.57 -29.70
C VAL A 387 -16.53 -21.43 -29.79
N ALA A 388 -16.90 -20.29 -30.36
CA ALA A 388 -16.03 -19.11 -30.44
C ALA A 388 -15.58 -18.65 -29.05
N SER A 389 -16.48 -18.68 -28.06
CA SER A 389 -16.13 -18.33 -26.68
C SER A 389 -15.13 -19.32 -26.07
N VAL A 390 -15.31 -20.63 -26.31
CA VAL A 390 -14.34 -21.64 -25.87
C VAL A 390 -12.96 -21.40 -26.50
N VAL A 391 -12.90 -21.03 -27.79
CA VAL A 391 -11.64 -20.67 -28.46
C VAL A 391 -10.99 -19.46 -27.78
N VAL A 392 -11.76 -18.40 -27.51
CA VAL A 392 -11.23 -17.20 -26.81
C VAL A 392 -10.66 -17.57 -25.44
N GLN A 393 -11.39 -18.34 -24.64
CA GLN A 393 -10.90 -18.76 -23.31
C GLN A 393 -9.70 -19.71 -23.40
N THR A 394 -9.64 -20.56 -24.42
CA THR A 394 -8.47 -21.42 -24.71
C THR A 394 -7.23 -20.57 -24.99
N ILE A 395 -7.37 -19.51 -25.80
CA ILE A 395 -6.27 -18.56 -26.07
C ILE A 395 -5.81 -17.93 -24.76
N GLY A 396 -6.75 -17.49 -23.92
CA GLY A 396 -6.42 -17.03 -22.58
C GLY A 396 -5.58 -18.06 -21.81
N ALA A 397 -6.03 -19.32 -21.76
CA ALA A 397 -5.46 -20.32 -20.85
C ALA A 397 -4.04 -20.69 -21.23
N PHE A 398 -3.69 -20.60 -22.51
CA PHE A 398 -2.42 -21.08 -23.03
C PHE A 398 -1.50 -19.98 -23.59
N TRP A 399 -2.02 -18.79 -23.93
CA TRP A 399 -1.22 -17.68 -24.46
C TRP A 399 -1.20 -16.45 -23.57
N TYR A 400 -2.07 -16.28 -22.57
CA TYR A 400 -2.06 -15.03 -21.81
C TYR A 400 -0.79 -14.86 -20.97
N THR A 401 -0.04 -13.78 -21.26
CA THR A 401 1.22 -13.37 -20.61
C THR A 401 1.16 -11.94 -20.08
N LYS A 402 -0.03 -11.33 -20.02
CA LYS A 402 -0.26 -9.93 -19.64
C LYS A 402 0.32 -8.91 -20.65
N THR A 403 0.76 -9.37 -21.83
CA THR A 403 1.29 -8.50 -22.91
C THR A 403 0.24 -7.51 -23.44
N SER A 404 -1.01 -7.95 -23.52
CA SER A 404 -2.14 -7.09 -23.87
C SER A 404 -2.41 -6.01 -22.82
N ASP A 405 -2.24 -6.31 -21.53
CA ASP A 405 -2.42 -5.35 -20.44
C ASP A 405 -1.40 -4.20 -20.50
N GLU A 406 -0.16 -4.46 -20.92
CA GLU A 406 0.86 -3.41 -21.11
C GLU A 406 0.32 -2.31 -22.04
N ARG A 407 -0.36 -2.72 -23.11
CA ARG A 407 -0.92 -1.80 -24.09
C ARG A 407 -2.20 -1.13 -23.58
N ILE A 408 -3.02 -1.85 -22.80
CA ILE A 408 -4.28 -1.33 -22.24
C ILE A 408 -4.03 -0.27 -21.16
N PHE A 409 -2.95 -0.41 -20.40
CA PHE A 409 -2.57 0.51 -19.31
C PHE A 409 -1.42 1.47 -19.67
N ALA A 410 -0.92 1.42 -20.91
CA ALA A 410 0.06 2.38 -21.41
C ALA A 410 -0.47 3.83 -21.42
N GLY A 411 0.41 4.78 -21.10
CA GLY A 411 0.09 6.21 -21.12
C GLY A 411 -0.67 6.67 -19.87
N ASN A 412 -1.62 7.60 -20.03
CA ASN A 412 -2.44 8.07 -18.90
C ASN A 412 -3.49 7.02 -18.51
N PRO A 413 -3.34 6.34 -17.35
CA PRO A 413 -4.23 5.25 -16.95
C PRO A 413 -5.67 5.72 -16.73
N ALA A 414 -5.91 7.00 -16.45
CA ALA A 414 -7.26 7.53 -16.24
C ALA A 414 -8.09 7.62 -17.52
N SER A 415 -7.47 7.65 -18.71
CA SER A 415 -8.18 7.92 -19.97
C SER A 415 -9.01 6.74 -20.50
N MET A 416 -8.69 5.51 -20.09
CA MET A 416 -9.28 4.24 -20.55
C MET A 416 -9.33 4.01 -22.08
N ARG A 417 -8.83 4.95 -22.90
CA ARG A 417 -8.92 4.92 -24.38
C ARG A 417 -8.24 3.72 -25.00
N ALA A 418 -7.11 3.28 -24.43
CA ALA A 418 -6.37 2.14 -24.93
C ALA A 418 -7.15 0.81 -24.82
N ALA A 419 -8.11 0.70 -23.89
CA ALA A 419 -9.01 -0.46 -23.78
C ALA A 419 -10.03 -0.53 -24.94
N TRP A 420 -10.26 0.59 -25.62
CA TRP A 420 -11.14 0.69 -26.80
C TRP A 420 -10.42 0.48 -28.13
N ASN A 421 -9.08 0.40 -28.13
CA ASN A 421 -8.33 0.18 -29.36
C ASN A 421 -8.47 -1.29 -29.83
N PRO A 422 -9.01 -1.58 -31.03
CA PRO A 422 -9.12 -2.93 -31.53
C PRO A 422 -7.78 -3.67 -31.68
N HIS A 423 -6.66 -2.95 -31.82
CA HIS A 423 -5.32 -3.55 -31.87
C HIS A 423 -4.88 -4.11 -30.51
N ASN A 424 -5.54 -3.71 -29.43
CA ASN A 424 -5.25 -4.14 -28.07
C ASN A 424 -6.17 -5.28 -27.60
N VAL A 425 -6.97 -5.89 -28.48
CA VAL A 425 -7.80 -7.06 -28.15
C VAL A 425 -6.90 -8.17 -27.59
N PRO A 426 -7.12 -8.66 -26.36
CA PRO A 426 -6.23 -9.62 -25.71
C PRO A 426 -5.98 -10.88 -26.53
N PHE A 427 -7.03 -11.60 -26.95
CA PHE A 427 -6.84 -12.85 -27.71
C PHE A 427 -6.25 -12.68 -29.11
N LEU A 428 -6.18 -11.45 -29.67
CA LEU A 428 -5.43 -11.18 -30.91
C LEU A 428 -3.99 -10.77 -30.61
N THR A 429 -3.76 -10.08 -29.50
CA THR A 429 -2.44 -9.63 -29.08
C THR A 429 -1.58 -10.78 -28.57
N GLU A 430 -2.12 -11.63 -27.70
CA GLU A 430 -1.38 -12.74 -27.10
C GLU A 430 -1.02 -13.83 -28.12
N LEU A 431 -1.78 -13.97 -29.22
CA LEU A 431 -1.44 -14.88 -30.31
C LEU A 431 -0.23 -14.45 -31.15
N ARG A 432 0.29 -13.22 -30.95
CA ARG A 432 1.46 -12.72 -31.70
C ARG A 432 2.80 -13.22 -31.16
N HIS A 433 2.80 -13.91 -30.03
CA HIS A 433 3.98 -14.56 -29.47
C HIS A 433 3.73 -16.05 -29.26
N PRO A 434 4.79 -16.86 -29.03
CA PRO A 434 4.64 -18.28 -28.77
C PRO A 434 3.73 -18.57 -27.58
N ARG A 435 3.18 -19.79 -27.57
CA ARG A 435 2.40 -20.31 -26.44
C ARG A 435 3.20 -20.21 -25.14
N ALA A 436 2.55 -19.78 -24.06
CA ALA A 436 3.19 -19.69 -22.76
C ALA A 436 3.54 -21.09 -22.21
N ARG A 437 4.68 -21.19 -21.52
CA ARG A 437 5.19 -22.46 -20.98
C ARG A 437 4.55 -22.79 -19.63
N GLY A 438 4.56 -24.08 -19.27
CA GLY A 438 4.08 -24.57 -17.97
C GLY A 438 5.05 -24.23 -16.85
N GLU A 439 4.82 -23.11 -16.16
CA GLU A 439 5.73 -22.56 -15.15
C GLU A 439 5.66 -23.30 -13.79
N LEU A 440 4.56 -23.99 -13.46
CA LEU A 440 4.38 -24.64 -12.15
C LEU A 440 5.30 -25.83 -11.91
N GLN A 441 5.72 -26.52 -12.98
CA GLN A 441 6.69 -27.61 -12.90
C GLN A 441 8.14 -27.11 -13.02
N CYS A 442 8.32 -25.80 -13.19
CA CYS A 442 9.63 -25.21 -13.40
C CYS A 442 10.31 -24.95 -12.06
N ASP A 443 11.37 -25.70 -11.78
CA ASP A 443 12.21 -25.43 -10.63
C ASP A 443 13.03 -24.16 -10.89
N ALA A 444 13.01 -23.24 -9.94
CA ALA A 444 13.78 -22.01 -9.96
C ALA A 444 14.74 -22.02 -8.77
N GLY A 445 16.01 -21.72 -9.03
CA GLY A 445 17.04 -21.72 -8.01
C GLY A 445 18.19 -20.81 -8.40
N GLY A 446 18.97 -20.41 -7.40
CA GLY A 446 20.13 -19.57 -7.61
C GLY A 446 20.85 -19.26 -6.31
N SER A 447 22.02 -18.64 -6.44
CA SER A 447 22.82 -18.17 -5.33
C SER A 447 23.21 -16.71 -5.52
N ILE A 448 23.60 -16.08 -4.41
CA ILE A 448 24.35 -14.84 -4.39
C ILE A 448 25.73 -15.24 -3.88
N ASP A 449 26.73 -15.23 -4.76
CA ASP A 449 28.09 -15.69 -4.46
C ASP A 449 28.95 -14.53 -3.93
N ARG A 450 28.66 -13.29 -4.36
CA ARG A 450 29.44 -12.10 -4.03
C ARG A 450 28.55 -10.89 -3.78
N VAL A 451 28.88 -10.13 -2.74
CA VAL A 451 28.33 -8.80 -2.45
C VAL A 451 29.50 -7.82 -2.31
N GLY A 452 29.73 -6.98 -3.32
CA GLY A 452 30.85 -6.05 -3.33
C GLY A 452 32.20 -6.78 -3.28
N PRO A 453 33.10 -6.45 -2.33
CA PRO A 453 34.36 -7.17 -2.16
C PRO A 453 34.19 -8.54 -1.46
N THR A 454 33.05 -8.78 -0.81
CA THR A 454 32.84 -9.95 0.06
C THR A 454 32.33 -11.16 -0.74
N LEU A 455 33.07 -12.27 -0.66
CA LEU A 455 32.65 -13.57 -1.16
C LEU A 455 31.86 -14.32 -0.08
N LEU A 456 30.66 -14.77 -0.42
CA LEU A 456 29.76 -15.47 0.49
C LEU A 456 30.08 -16.98 0.48
N HIS A 457 30.90 -17.42 1.42
CA HIS A 457 31.30 -18.83 1.58
C HIS A 457 30.48 -19.60 2.64
N GLY A 458 29.27 -19.14 2.94
CA GLY A 458 28.40 -19.77 3.95
C GLY A 458 28.69 -19.37 5.40
N THR A 459 29.56 -18.39 5.63
CA THR A 459 29.73 -17.74 6.93
C THR A 459 28.50 -16.85 7.22
N GLY A 460 28.01 -16.83 8.46
CA GLY A 460 26.88 -16.00 8.89
C GLY A 460 27.18 -14.50 8.95
N GLU A 461 28.22 -14.04 8.24
CA GLU A 461 28.64 -12.65 8.19
C GLU A 461 27.68 -11.87 7.29
N VAL A 462 27.26 -10.69 7.75
CA VAL A 462 26.39 -9.79 7.00
C VAL A 462 27.29 -8.87 6.17
N PRO A 463 27.40 -9.03 4.83
CA PRO A 463 28.28 -8.21 4.01
C PRO A 463 27.75 -6.79 3.87
N ASP A 464 28.67 -5.84 3.76
CA ASP A 464 28.38 -4.46 3.44
C ASP A 464 28.02 -4.30 1.95
N LEU A 465 26.91 -3.62 1.67
CA LEU A 465 26.45 -3.29 0.33
C LEU A 465 26.63 -1.80 0.06
N GLU A 466 27.75 -1.45 -0.60
CA GLU A 466 28.03 -0.10 -1.05
C GLU A 466 27.23 0.29 -2.31
N PRO A 467 26.95 1.59 -2.51
CA PRO A 467 26.40 2.07 -3.77
C PRO A 467 27.30 1.73 -4.96
N GLY A 468 26.75 1.09 -5.99
CA GLY A 468 27.49 0.65 -7.16
C GLY A 468 28.22 -0.69 -6.98
N ALA A 469 28.17 -1.29 -5.77
CA ALA A 469 28.79 -2.58 -5.50
C ALA A 469 28.36 -3.64 -6.51
N VAL A 470 29.31 -4.47 -6.92
CA VAL A 470 29.05 -5.57 -7.85
C VAL A 470 28.43 -6.73 -7.09
N LEU A 471 27.30 -7.21 -7.57
CA LEU A 471 26.64 -8.42 -7.12
C LEU A 471 26.81 -9.51 -8.17
N GLU A 472 27.15 -10.72 -7.73
CA GLU A 472 27.38 -11.86 -8.62
C GLU A 472 26.79 -13.14 -8.02
N GLY A 473 26.41 -14.05 -8.89
CA GLY A 473 25.92 -15.37 -8.51
C GLY A 473 25.58 -16.21 -9.71
N TRP A 474 24.75 -17.22 -9.49
CA TRP A 474 24.09 -17.95 -10.57
C TRP A 474 22.58 -18.05 -10.34
N ALA A 475 21.84 -18.26 -11.42
CA ALA A 475 20.41 -18.56 -11.36
C ALA A 475 20.00 -19.43 -12.56
N LEU A 476 19.09 -20.36 -12.33
CA LEU A 476 18.51 -21.22 -13.34
C LEU A 476 17.01 -21.38 -13.10
N THR A 477 16.27 -21.52 -14.19
CA THR A 477 14.85 -21.87 -14.21
C THR A 477 14.66 -23.04 -15.17
N CYS A 478 14.06 -24.15 -14.72
CA CYS A 478 13.91 -25.36 -15.53
C CYS A 478 15.25 -25.90 -16.09
N GLY A 479 16.36 -25.72 -15.36
CA GLY A 479 17.71 -26.06 -15.85
C GLY A 479 18.19 -25.20 -17.04
N ARG A 480 17.55 -24.05 -17.29
CA ARG A 480 17.84 -23.11 -18.38
C ARG A 480 18.09 -21.71 -17.84
N THR A 481 18.67 -20.86 -18.69
CA THR A 481 18.82 -19.43 -18.44
C THR A 481 17.45 -18.77 -18.19
N PRO A 482 17.27 -18.05 -17.06
CA PRO A 482 16.05 -17.28 -16.80
C PRO A 482 15.84 -16.17 -17.83
N ALA A 483 14.60 -15.72 -18.01
CA ALA A 483 14.30 -14.60 -18.91
C ALA A 483 14.80 -13.25 -18.36
N GLN A 484 14.76 -13.08 -17.05
CA GLN A 484 15.24 -11.89 -16.37
C GLN A 484 15.61 -12.24 -14.93
N LEU A 485 16.67 -11.61 -14.42
CA LEU A 485 17.04 -11.63 -13.02
C LEU A 485 16.84 -10.24 -12.42
N LEU A 486 16.32 -10.19 -11.21
CA LEU A 486 16.12 -8.99 -10.43
C LEU A 486 16.73 -9.17 -9.05
N VAL A 487 17.30 -8.10 -8.53
CA VAL A 487 17.80 -8.02 -7.17
C VAL A 487 17.05 -6.90 -6.45
N LEU A 488 16.39 -7.26 -5.36
CA LEU A 488 15.43 -6.40 -4.65
C LEU A 488 15.88 -6.20 -3.20
N ILE A 489 15.66 -5.00 -2.66
CA ILE A 489 15.67 -4.74 -1.21
C ILE A 489 14.43 -3.92 -0.88
N ASP A 490 13.64 -4.35 0.09
CA ASP A 490 12.40 -3.67 0.52
C ASP A 490 11.46 -3.31 -0.66
N GLY A 491 11.46 -4.17 -1.69
CA GLY A 491 10.70 -4.02 -2.92
C GLY A 491 11.23 -2.98 -3.90
N VAL A 492 12.43 -2.42 -3.67
CA VAL A 492 13.15 -1.57 -4.61
C VAL A 492 14.07 -2.45 -5.45
N VAL A 493 13.93 -2.39 -6.77
CA VAL A 493 14.87 -3.01 -7.70
C VAL A 493 16.20 -2.25 -7.64
N ILE A 494 17.21 -2.87 -7.04
CA ILE A 494 18.57 -2.32 -6.97
C ILE A 494 19.44 -2.83 -8.11
N GLY A 495 19.07 -3.91 -8.78
CA GLY A 495 19.78 -4.42 -9.94
C GLY A 495 18.88 -5.33 -10.77
N SER A 496 19.12 -5.38 -12.08
CA SER A 496 18.46 -6.34 -12.96
C SER A 496 19.32 -6.64 -14.17
N THR A 497 19.24 -7.85 -14.70
CA THR A 497 19.92 -8.24 -15.94
C THR A 497 19.09 -9.23 -16.75
N MET A 498 19.26 -9.21 -18.06
CA MET A 498 18.84 -10.28 -18.99
C MET A 498 20.05 -10.96 -19.64
N ASP A 499 21.26 -10.48 -19.33
CA ASP A 499 22.53 -11.00 -19.84
C ASP A 499 23.13 -11.97 -18.81
N PHE A 500 23.39 -13.20 -19.27
CA PHE A 500 23.91 -14.29 -18.45
C PHE A 500 25.23 -14.83 -19.00
N LEU A 501 26.08 -15.26 -18.09
CA LEU A 501 27.44 -15.73 -18.34
C LEU A 501 27.54 -17.26 -18.14
N PRO A 502 28.44 -17.95 -18.87
CA PRO A 502 28.73 -19.36 -18.60
C PRO A 502 29.32 -19.58 -17.20
N ARG A 503 28.90 -20.64 -16.50
CA ARG A 503 29.43 -21.08 -15.20
C ARG A 503 29.68 -22.59 -15.25
N VAL A 504 30.94 -22.99 -15.45
CA VAL A 504 31.32 -24.40 -15.66
C VAL A 504 31.02 -25.24 -14.41
N ASP A 505 31.31 -24.69 -13.23
CA ASP A 505 31.01 -25.28 -11.93
C ASP A 505 29.51 -25.61 -11.76
N VAL A 506 28.64 -24.67 -12.12
CA VAL A 506 27.18 -24.86 -12.05
C VAL A 506 26.71 -25.84 -13.13
N ASN A 507 27.28 -25.75 -14.33
CA ASN A 507 26.96 -26.63 -15.45
C ASN A 507 27.22 -28.10 -15.14
N GLU A 508 28.34 -28.40 -14.49
CA GLU A 508 28.71 -29.75 -14.07
C GLU A 508 27.73 -30.31 -13.02
N VAL A 509 27.44 -29.54 -11.96
CA VAL A 509 26.58 -29.97 -10.85
C VAL A 509 25.11 -30.06 -11.26
N MET A 510 24.61 -29.07 -12.00
CA MET A 510 23.20 -28.98 -12.41
C MET A 510 22.92 -29.70 -13.73
N HIS A 511 23.94 -30.33 -14.33
CA HIS A 511 23.87 -31.04 -15.61
C HIS A 511 23.22 -30.19 -16.73
N THR A 512 23.69 -28.94 -16.88
CA THR A 512 23.19 -28.00 -17.91
C THR A 512 24.35 -27.39 -18.70
N ILE A 513 24.04 -26.87 -19.88
CA ILE A 513 24.96 -26.07 -20.71
C ILE A 513 24.52 -24.61 -20.81
N SER A 514 23.41 -24.25 -20.17
CA SER A 514 22.81 -22.92 -20.27
C SER A 514 23.63 -21.91 -19.46
N PRO A 515 23.89 -20.69 -19.98
CA PRO A 515 24.45 -19.61 -19.17
C PRO A 515 23.61 -19.38 -17.91
N SER A 516 24.23 -19.42 -16.75
CA SER A 516 23.56 -19.32 -15.45
C SER A 516 24.16 -18.23 -14.56
N GLY A 517 25.40 -17.82 -14.83
CA GLY A 517 26.08 -16.76 -14.10
C GLY A 517 25.46 -15.40 -14.40
N TRP A 518 25.43 -14.52 -13.42
CA TRP A 518 24.95 -13.15 -13.59
C TRP A 518 25.83 -12.19 -12.79
N ARG A 519 25.86 -10.94 -13.27
CA ARG A 519 26.60 -9.85 -12.63
C ARG A 519 25.82 -8.55 -12.81
N VAL A 520 25.54 -7.84 -11.73
CA VAL A 520 24.86 -6.53 -11.75
C VAL A 520 25.52 -5.55 -10.79
N SER A 521 25.48 -4.26 -11.11
CA SER A 521 25.88 -3.21 -10.18
C SER A 521 24.67 -2.76 -9.37
N ALA A 522 24.80 -2.75 -8.05
CA ALA A 522 23.73 -2.40 -7.13
C ALA A 522 23.49 -0.88 -7.07
N ASN A 523 22.33 -0.44 -7.52
CA ASN A 523 21.84 0.92 -7.34
C ASN A 523 20.95 0.99 -6.08
N THR A 524 21.59 1.24 -4.94
CA THR A 524 20.94 1.36 -3.63
C THR A 524 20.17 2.67 -3.43
N ARG A 525 20.05 3.54 -4.45
CA ARG A 525 19.27 4.79 -4.34
C ARG A 525 17.81 4.48 -4.03
N GLY A 526 17.31 4.98 -2.90
CA GLY A 526 15.95 4.77 -2.41
C GLY A 526 15.79 3.53 -1.52
N VAL A 527 16.88 2.81 -1.20
CA VAL A 527 16.91 1.75 -0.20
C VAL A 527 17.45 2.28 1.11
N SER A 528 16.80 1.91 2.21
CA SER A 528 17.19 2.33 3.55
C SER A 528 18.52 1.71 4.00
N PRO A 529 19.49 2.48 4.53
CA PRO A 529 20.71 1.96 5.10
C PRO A 529 20.47 1.04 6.31
N GLY A 530 21.52 0.33 6.71
CA GLY A 530 21.51 -0.63 7.82
C GLY A 530 21.23 -2.05 7.36
N GLU A 531 20.94 -2.93 8.31
CA GLU A 531 20.68 -4.33 8.00
C GLU A 531 19.37 -4.53 7.24
N ARG A 532 19.47 -5.14 6.05
CA ARG A 532 18.36 -5.40 5.13
C ARG A 532 18.42 -6.82 4.59
N VAL A 533 17.35 -7.23 3.93
CA VAL A 533 17.29 -8.49 3.20
C VAL A 533 17.34 -8.22 1.70
N LEU A 534 18.39 -8.74 1.09
CA LEU A 534 18.61 -8.81 -0.34
C LEU A 534 17.87 -10.02 -0.90
N GLN A 535 16.89 -9.79 -1.76
CA GLN A 535 16.12 -10.85 -2.42
C GLN A 535 16.60 -11.01 -3.86
N LEU A 536 16.98 -12.23 -4.21
CA LEU A 536 17.23 -12.65 -5.59
C LEU A 536 15.92 -13.16 -6.17
N ALA A 537 15.43 -12.49 -7.21
CA ALA A 537 14.21 -12.88 -7.90
C ALA A 537 14.47 -13.14 -9.38
N VAL A 538 13.72 -14.09 -9.95
CA VAL A 538 13.84 -14.47 -11.36
C VAL A 538 12.48 -14.46 -12.04
N ARG A 539 12.47 -14.17 -13.35
CA ARG A 539 11.35 -14.46 -14.24
C ARG A 539 11.70 -15.64 -15.12
N ILE A 540 10.80 -16.61 -15.18
CA ILE A 540 10.98 -17.83 -16.00
C ILE A 540 10.82 -17.47 -17.47
N GLU A 541 9.77 -16.72 -17.79
CA GLU A 541 9.49 -16.22 -19.13
C GLU A 541 9.43 -14.68 -19.09
N PRO A 542 9.64 -13.99 -20.22
CA PRO A 542 9.47 -12.55 -20.27
C PRO A 542 8.08 -12.18 -19.75
N ARG A 543 8.03 -11.30 -18.73
CA ARG A 543 6.79 -10.79 -18.11
C ARG A 543 5.99 -11.82 -17.29
N SER A 544 6.51 -13.03 -17.05
CA SER A 544 5.95 -13.94 -16.02
C SER A 544 6.08 -13.30 -14.63
N ASP A 545 5.30 -13.73 -13.65
CA ASP A 545 5.48 -13.26 -12.27
C ASP A 545 6.90 -13.58 -11.76
N ILE A 546 7.40 -12.76 -10.82
CA ILE A 546 8.72 -12.98 -10.22
C ILE A 546 8.64 -14.13 -9.22
N ARG A 547 9.72 -14.92 -9.11
CA ARG A 547 9.90 -15.90 -8.04
C ARG A 547 11.13 -15.55 -7.22
N ILE A 548 10.97 -15.44 -5.91
CA ILE A 548 12.08 -15.21 -5.00
C ILE A 548 12.79 -16.56 -4.80
N VAL A 549 14.06 -16.63 -5.21
CA VAL A 549 14.85 -17.87 -5.18
C VAL A 549 15.89 -17.90 -4.08
N ARG A 550 16.28 -16.74 -3.55
CA ARG A 550 17.24 -16.63 -2.45
C ARG A 550 17.01 -15.34 -1.67
N GLU A 551 17.18 -15.41 -0.37
CA GLU A 551 17.28 -14.24 0.51
C GLU A 551 18.66 -14.22 1.18
N GLN A 552 19.23 -13.04 1.35
CA GLN A 552 20.54 -12.83 1.98
C GLN A 552 20.49 -11.57 2.85
N ARG A 553 20.93 -11.66 4.11
CA ARG A 553 21.10 -10.47 4.95
C ARG A 553 22.30 -9.67 4.44
N VAL A 554 22.15 -8.36 4.33
CA VAL A 554 23.20 -7.41 3.91
C VAL A 554 23.12 -6.16 4.77
N PHE A 555 24.22 -5.45 4.93
CA PHE A 555 24.24 -4.14 5.60
C PHE A 555 24.38 -3.06 4.53
N VAL A 556 23.30 -2.35 4.24
CA VAL A 556 23.29 -1.32 3.19
C VAL A 556 24.02 -0.08 3.70
N ILE A 557 25.09 0.30 3.03
CA ILE A 557 25.84 1.52 3.34
C ILE A 557 25.13 2.71 2.69
N ALA A 558 25.01 3.81 3.44
CA ALA A 558 24.39 5.03 2.95
C ALA A 558 25.15 5.56 1.72
N GLN A 559 24.41 5.96 0.69
CA GLN A 559 25.00 6.67 -0.44
C GLN A 559 25.43 8.05 0.05
N GLU A 560 26.73 8.32 0.08
CA GLU A 560 27.21 9.70 0.16
C GLU A 560 26.56 10.47 -0.98
N PRO A 561 25.92 11.63 -0.71
CA PRO A 561 25.32 12.41 -1.79
C PRO A 561 26.41 12.66 -2.82
N PRO A 562 26.08 12.60 -4.13
CA PRO A 562 27.04 12.93 -5.16
C PRO A 562 27.65 14.26 -4.76
N GLY A 563 28.96 14.27 -4.51
CA GLY A 563 29.68 15.51 -4.27
C GLY A 563 29.35 16.38 -5.47
N GLU A 564 28.44 17.32 -5.29
CA GLU A 564 28.16 18.30 -6.31
C GLU A 564 29.51 18.93 -6.59
N THR A 565 29.95 18.71 -7.83
CA THR A 565 31.03 19.43 -8.50
C THR A 565 31.25 20.74 -7.79
N ALA A 566 32.40 20.84 -7.13
CA ALA A 566 32.89 22.05 -6.49
C ALA A 566 32.52 23.24 -7.37
N THR A 567 31.41 23.90 -7.01
CA THR A 567 31.11 25.20 -7.59
C THR A 567 32.26 26.07 -7.12
N MET A 568 32.93 26.67 -8.10
CA MET A 568 34.10 27.53 -7.99
C MET A 568 34.19 28.24 -6.63
N PRO A 569 35.37 28.35 -6.02
CA PRO A 569 35.53 28.96 -4.70
C PRO A 569 34.94 30.38 -4.74
N GLN A 570 33.72 30.55 -4.21
CA GLN A 570 33.29 31.84 -3.74
C GLN A 570 34.30 32.21 -2.66
N LYS A 571 34.93 33.38 -2.83
CA LYS A 571 35.89 33.95 -1.90
C LYS A 571 35.36 33.71 -0.48
N PRO A 572 36.10 33.04 0.43
CA PRO A 572 35.59 32.80 1.78
C PRO A 572 35.22 34.16 2.36
N ALA A 573 33.94 34.32 2.73
CA ALA A 573 33.48 35.57 3.28
C ALA A 573 34.31 35.90 4.52
N SER A 574 34.78 37.13 4.57
CA SER A 574 35.50 37.63 5.73
C SER A 574 34.56 37.64 6.93
N ARG A 575 35.09 37.41 8.13
CA ARG A 575 34.30 37.39 9.38
C ARG A 575 33.30 38.57 9.52
N PRO A 576 33.66 39.81 9.16
CA PRO A 576 32.73 40.94 9.21
C PRO A 576 31.49 40.78 8.32
N GLU A 577 31.61 40.13 7.16
CA GLU A 577 30.47 39.91 6.25
C GLU A 577 29.46 38.95 6.87
N LEU A 578 29.93 37.89 7.56
CA LEU A 578 29.04 36.97 8.27
C LEU A 578 28.39 37.62 9.50
N ASP A 579 29.10 38.48 10.23
CA ASP A 579 28.51 39.25 11.35
C ASP A 579 27.38 40.17 10.87
N VAL A 580 27.52 40.81 9.70
CA VAL A 580 26.46 41.61 9.08
C VAL A 580 25.26 40.75 8.69
N MET A 581 25.48 39.59 8.08
CA MET A 581 24.41 38.64 7.76
C MET A 581 23.69 38.13 9.02
N ALA A 582 24.43 37.86 10.10
CA ALA A 582 23.87 37.44 11.38
C ALA A 582 22.98 38.53 12.01
N ALA A 583 23.46 39.78 12.02
CA ALA A 583 22.68 40.92 12.49
C ALA A 583 21.41 41.12 11.66
N ARG A 584 21.51 40.95 10.34
CA ARG A 584 20.37 41.01 9.42
C ARG A 584 19.35 39.91 9.68
N ALA A 585 19.78 38.66 9.88
CA ALA A 585 18.89 37.55 10.21
C ALA A 585 18.18 37.77 11.56
N ALA A 586 18.89 38.23 12.58
CA ALA A 586 18.30 38.56 13.88
C ALA A 586 17.29 39.72 13.80
N LEU A 587 17.59 40.76 13.01
CA LEU A 587 16.67 41.86 12.76
C LEU A 587 15.39 41.38 12.07
N LEU A 588 15.51 40.56 11.01
CA LEU A 588 14.35 40.02 10.28
C LEU A 588 13.47 39.16 11.19
N LEU A 589 14.05 38.30 12.02
CA LEU A 589 13.32 37.50 13.01
C LEU A 589 12.53 38.38 13.99
N ARG A 590 13.13 39.49 14.44
CA ARG A 590 12.48 40.45 15.33
C ARG A 590 11.34 41.20 14.64
N GLU A 591 11.58 41.73 13.44
CA GLU A 591 10.60 42.52 12.69
C GLU A 591 9.39 41.69 12.26
N ARG A 592 9.59 40.39 12.02
CA ARG A 592 8.53 39.47 11.60
C ARG A 592 7.76 38.83 12.74
N GLN A 593 8.20 38.98 14.00
CA GLN A 593 7.42 38.56 15.16
C GLN A 593 6.24 39.51 15.35
N THR A 594 5.03 38.97 15.46
CA THR A 594 3.84 39.78 15.73
C THR A 594 3.90 40.42 17.12
N GLY A 595 3.11 41.47 17.34
CA GLY A 595 2.97 42.10 18.67
C GLY A 595 2.44 41.15 19.76
N TYR A 596 1.81 40.04 19.36
CA TYR A 596 1.33 38.99 20.26
C TYR A 596 2.36 37.90 20.56
N GLY A 597 3.56 37.96 19.95
CA GLY A 597 4.68 37.08 20.26
C GLY A 597 4.85 35.84 19.38
N PHE A 598 4.06 35.68 18.31
CA PHE A 598 4.16 34.54 17.38
C PHE A 598 4.65 34.95 15.98
N TRP A 599 5.08 33.98 15.18
CA TRP A 599 5.40 34.11 13.75
C TRP A 599 4.35 33.40 12.89
N LEU A 600 4.21 33.84 11.64
CA LEU A 600 3.28 33.23 10.69
C LEU A 600 3.97 32.14 9.87
N THR A 601 3.27 31.04 9.65
CA THR A 601 3.72 29.92 8.82
C THR A 601 3.21 30.10 7.40
N SER A 602 4.07 29.90 6.42
CA SER A 602 3.68 29.90 5.01
C SER A 602 3.24 28.51 4.59
N TYR A 603 2.20 28.40 3.75
CA TYR A 603 1.81 27.14 3.15
C TYR A 603 1.47 27.26 1.66
N THR A 604 1.69 26.16 0.93
CA THR A 604 1.40 26.05 -0.51
C THR A 604 0.57 24.80 -0.81
N LYS A 605 -0.05 24.75 -1.99
CA LYS A 605 -0.87 23.61 -2.45
C LYS A 605 -0.07 22.49 -3.09
N GLU A 606 1.11 22.80 -3.60
CA GLU A 606 2.02 21.86 -4.25
C GLU A 606 3.36 21.80 -3.50
N LEU A 607 4.16 20.76 -3.75
CA LEU A 607 5.48 20.56 -3.16
C LEU A 607 6.53 21.51 -3.79
N ARG A 608 6.19 22.79 -3.88
CA ARG A 608 6.99 23.91 -4.38
C ARG A 608 6.57 25.18 -3.65
N TYR A 609 7.52 26.09 -3.41
CA TYR A 609 7.26 27.37 -2.78
C TYR A 609 6.79 28.41 -3.79
N GLU A 610 5.53 28.27 -4.24
CA GLU A 610 4.90 29.17 -5.21
C GLU A 610 3.54 29.63 -4.69
N ALA A 611 3.27 30.93 -4.80
CA ALA A 611 2.04 31.58 -4.30
C ALA A 611 1.65 31.19 -2.86
N PRO A 612 2.56 31.37 -1.87
CA PRO A 612 2.30 30.96 -0.49
C PRO A 612 1.19 31.80 0.15
N GLN A 613 0.45 31.15 1.05
CA GLN A 613 -0.50 31.77 1.96
C GLN A 613 0.02 31.69 3.38
N GLN A 614 -0.47 32.55 4.28
CA GLN A 614 -0.02 32.58 5.67
C GLN A 614 -1.12 32.12 6.63
N GLU A 615 -0.72 31.44 7.70
CA GLU A 615 -1.57 31.08 8.83
C GLU A 615 -0.79 31.23 10.15
N MET A 616 -1.52 31.40 11.25
CA MET A 616 -0.93 31.36 12.59
C MET A 616 -1.01 29.93 13.11
N ASN A 617 0.11 29.37 13.55
CA ASN A 617 0.12 28.12 14.30
C ASN A 617 1.10 28.16 15.49
N THR A 618 0.87 27.28 16.45
CA THR A 618 1.71 27.11 17.65
C THR A 618 3.02 26.37 17.34
N PHE A 619 3.01 25.51 16.32
CA PHE A 619 4.16 24.70 15.90
C PHE A 619 5.40 25.55 15.55
N LEU A 620 5.27 26.49 14.61
CA LEU A 620 6.43 27.27 14.13
C LEU A 620 7.04 28.10 15.25
N THR A 621 6.19 28.76 16.04
CA THR A 621 6.64 29.59 17.18
C THR A 621 7.40 28.73 18.20
N SER A 622 6.92 27.52 18.46
CA SER A 622 7.61 26.57 19.33
C SER A 622 8.98 26.15 18.77
N MET A 623 9.03 25.74 17.50
CA MET A 623 10.27 25.35 16.84
C MET A 623 11.30 26.48 16.79
N LEU A 624 10.87 27.73 16.58
CA LEU A 624 11.74 28.90 16.61
C LEU A 624 12.30 29.17 17.99
N VAL A 625 11.50 29.05 19.06
CA VAL A 625 12.00 29.21 20.44
C VAL A 625 13.07 28.16 20.75
N ASP A 626 12.85 26.90 20.37
CA ASP A 626 13.84 25.82 20.54
C ASP A 626 15.15 26.09 19.80
N LEU A 627 15.07 26.56 18.54
CA LEU A 627 16.26 26.90 17.76
C LEU A 627 16.98 28.13 18.28
N LEU A 628 16.24 29.17 18.68
CA LEU A 628 16.82 30.46 19.07
C LEU A 628 17.32 30.48 20.50
N SER A 629 16.75 29.70 21.43
CA SER A 629 17.10 29.78 22.86
C SER A 629 18.60 29.67 23.13
N PRO A 630 19.36 28.75 22.50
CA PRO A 630 20.81 28.65 22.73
C PRO A 630 21.63 29.84 22.21
N VAL A 631 21.09 30.67 21.32
CA VAL A 631 21.80 31.78 20.66
C VAL A 631 21.17 33.15 20.97
N ALA A 632 20.04 33.17 21.69
CA ALA A 632 19.23 34.36 21.89
C ALA A 632 20.00 35.50 22.55
N ARG A 633 20.77 35.19 23.60
CA ARG A 633 21.58 36.17 24.33
C ARG A 633 22.69 36.78 23.50
N GLN A 634 23.36 35.97 22.70
CA GLN A 634 24.46 36.42 21.84
C GLN A 634 23.97 37.31 20.70
N ARG A 635 22.70 37.15 20.29
CA ARG A 635 22.08 37.85 19.16
C ARG A 635 21.05 38.89 19.58
N SER A 636 20.96 39.22 20.86
CA SER A 636 19.99 40.17 21.41
C SER A 636 18.56 39.82 21.00
N LEU A 637 18.17 38.56 21.14
CA LEU A 637 16.84 38.02 20.87
C LEU A 637 16.14 37.47 22.13
N ASP A 638 16.70 37.66 23.32
CA ASP A 638 16.10 37.14 24.57
C ASP A 638 14.65 37.65 24.76
N ASP A 639 14.40 38.94 24.54
CA ASP A 639 13.05 39.52 24.66
C ASP A 639 12.07 38.96 23.62
N VAL A 640 12.58 38.64 22.43
CA VAL A 640 11.82 38.01 21.34
C VAL A 640 11.41 36.60 21.75
N VAL A 641 12.35 35.81 22.28
CA VAL A 641 12.10 34.45 22.80
C VAL A 641 11.14 34.47 23.99
N GLU A 642 11.31 35.37 24.94
CA GLU A 642 10.43 35.46 26.12
C GLU A 642 9.00 35.91 25.78
N ARG A 643 8.82 36.77 24.77
CA ARG A 643 7.48 37.06 24.24
C ARG A 643 6.83 35.81 23.64
N ALA A 644 7.59 35.02 22.89
CA ALA A 644 7.09 33.78 22.31
C ALA A 644 6.75 32.72 23.37
N ARG A 645 7.57 32.57 24.42
CA ARG A 645 7.26 31.68 25.56
C ARG A 645 5.95 32.08 26.24
N ARG A 646 5.74 33.38 26.51
CA ARG A 646 4.48 33.88 27.09
C ARG A 646 3.28 33.62 26.17
N HIS A 647 3.45 33.80 24.86
CA HIS A 647 2.42 33.48 23.89
C HIS A 647 2.02 31.99 23.96
N LEU A 648 3.01 31.08 23.94
CA LEU A 648 2.79 29.64 24.00
C LEU A 648 2.17 29.19 25.33
N ALA A 649 2.62 29.73 26.46
CA ALA A 649 2.03 29.46 27.77
C ALA A 649 0.53 29.78 27.81
N ALA A 650 0.13 30.87 27.14
CA ALA A 650 -1.26 31.28 27.04
C ALA A 650 -2.11 30.37 26.13
N GLN A 651 -1.49 29.51 25.31
CA GLN A 651 -2.22 28.54 24.47
C GLN A 651 -2.52 27.22 25.20
N ILE A 652 -1.98 26.99 26.40
CA ILE A 652 -2.25 25.77 27.18
C ILE A 652 -3.65 25.86 27.81
N GLU A 653 -4.58 25.04 27.33
CA GLU A 653 -5.97 25.01 27.79
C GLU A 653 -6.10 24.52 29.25
N SER A 654 -7.30 24.64 29.82
CA SER A 654 -7.58 24.24 31.21
C SER A 654 -7.43 22.73 31.48
N ASP A 655 -7.58 21.90 30.45
CA ASP A 655 -7.30 20.46 30.45
C ASP A 655 -5.82 20.15 30.19
N GLY A 656 -5.02 21.16 29.86
CA GLY A 656 -3.61 21.07 29.55
C GLY A 656 -3.30 20.72 28.09
N LEU A 657 -4.30 20.63 27.21
CA LEU A 657 -4.07 20.37 25.79
C LEU A 657 -3.79 21.67 25.02
N VAL A 658 -3.21 21.53 23.84
CA VAL A 658 -2.92 22.65 22.93
C VAL A 658 -3.41 22.33 21.52
N ARG A 659 -3.85 23.36 20.81
CA ARG A 659 -4.33 23.30 19.45
C ARG A 659 -3.36 23.97 18.51
N TYR A 660 -3.17 23.38 17.34
CA TYR A 660 -2.36 23.92 16.25
C TYR A 660 -2.62 25.41 15.91
N HIS A 661 -3.86 25.90 15.85
CA HIS A 661 -4.17 27.33 15.58
C HIS A 661 -4.36 28.19 16.85
N GLY A 662 -4.06 27.66 18.04
CA GLY A 662 -4.30 28.31 19.32
C GLY A 662 -5.74 28.20 19.84
N LEU A 663 -6.06 29.01 20.85
CA LEU A 663 -7.33 28.92 21.59
C LEU A 663 -8.57 29.14 20.69
N PRO A 664 -9.70 28.45 20.96
CA PRO A 664 -10.92 28.57 20.15
C PRO A 664 -11.51 29.98 20.03
N ASP A 665 -11.29 30.82 21.04
CA ASP A 665 -11.73 32.21 21.14
C ASP A 665 -10.60 33.21 20.83
N GLY A 666 -9.47 32.73 20.30
CA GLY A 666 -8.33 33.55 19.92
C GLY A 666 -8.65 34.53 18.78
N PRO A 667 -8.03 35.72 18.75
CA PRO A 667 -8.32 36.76 17.76
C PRO A 667 -7.91 36.39 16.32
N THR A 668 -7.11 35.34 16.15
CA THR A 668 -6.64 34.81 14.86
C THR A 668 -7.65 33.83 14.23
N ILE A 669 -8.60 33.31 15.01
CA ILE A 669 -9.60 32.35 14.53
C ILE A 669 -10.58 33.04 13.57
N GLY A 670 -10.77 32.45 12.40
CA GLY A 670 -11.59 32.99 11.30
C GLY A 670 -10.84 33.88 10.31
N THR A 671 -9.60 34.29 10.62
CA THR A 671 -8.77 35.13 9.73
C THR A 671 -7.45 34.47 9.35
N LEU A 672 -6.70 33.96 10.33
CA LEU A 672 -5.38 33.34 10.18
C LEU A 672 -5.40 31.84 10.53
N GLY A 673 -6.59 31.29 10.79
CA GLY A 673 -6.78 29.90 11.17
C GLY A 673 -8.23 29.62 11.52
N CYS A 674 -8.49 28.43 12.04
CA CYS A 674 -9.80 27.97 12.49
C CYS A 674 -9.64 27.07 13.71
N VAL A 675 -10.71 26.88 14.49
CA VAL A 675 -10.65 26.03 15.68
C VAL A 675 -10.38 24.59 15.27
N ILE A 676 -9.21 24.08 15.62
CA ILE A 676 -8.77 22.74 15.28
C ILE A 676 -8.74 21.85 16.53
N THR A 677 -8.93 20.56 16.34
CA THR A 677 -8.83 19.56 17.42
C THR A 677 -7.45 19.63 18.10
N PRO A 678 -7.34 19.52 19.44
CA PRO A 678 -6.04 19.47 20.09
C PRO A 678 -5.24 18.24 19.67
N ASP A 679 -3.93 18.37 19.67
CA ASP A 679 -3.02 17.33 19.18
C ASP A 679 -1.79 17.16 20.07
N ALA A 680 -1.16 15.99 19.93
CA ALA A 680 0.00 15.59 20.73
C ALA A 680 1.27 16.38 20.40
N ASP A 681 1.39 16.92 19.18
CA ASP A 681 2.61 17.60 18.73
C ASP A 681 2.71 18.99 19.37
N ASP A 682 1.68 19.80 19.14
CA ASP A 682 1.57 21.14 19.69
C ASP A 682 1.48 21.13 21.22
N THR A 683 0.80 20.14 21.80
CA THR A 683 0.80 19.95 23.26
C THR A 683 2.21 19.67 23.77
N ALA A 684 2.95 18.73 23.16
CA ALA A 684 4.29 18.41 23.61
C ALA A 684 5.26 19.59 23.49
N LEU A 685 5.24 20.28 22.34
CA LEU A 685 6.08 21.44 22.08
C LEU A 685 5.82 22.59 23.05
N ALA A 686 4.56 22.94 23.28
CA ALA A 686 4.19 24.04 24.17
C ALA A 686 4.55 23.74 25.64
N TRP A 687 4.30 22.52 26.11
CA TRP A 687 4.64 22.11 27.48
C TRP A 687 6.14 22.11 27.72
N ARG A 688 6.93 21.61 26.76
CA ARG A 688 8.38 21.64 26.82
C ARG A 688 8.94 23.06 26.92
N ILE A 689 8.36 24.00 26.19
CA ILE A 689 8.89 25.36 26.08
C ILE A 689 8.36 26.30 27.17
N ALA A 690 7.10 26.14 27.56
CA ALA A 690 6.37 27.15 28.31
C ALA A 690 5.54 26.57 29.48
N GLY A 691 5.56 25.25 29.67
CA GLY A 691 4.91 24.60 30.80
C GLY A 691 5.59 24.96 32.13
N LEU A 692 4.82 24.99 33.22
CA LEU A 692 5.35 25.23 34.57
C LEU A 692 5.96 23.98 35.22
N GLY A 693 6.24 22.95 34.42
CA GLY A 693 6.83 21.69 34.88
C GLY A 693 5.88 20.85 35.74
N ALA A 694 6.44 20.11 36.69
CA ALA A 694 5.72 19.15 37.53
C ALA A 694 4.71 19.80 38.51
N ASP A 695 4.85 21.11 38.75
CA ASP A 695 4.00 21.86 39.69
C ASP A 695 2.71 22.39 39.04
N ASP A 696 2.54 22.22 37.72
CA ASP A 696 1.33 22.65 37.02
C ASP A 696 0.14 21.69 37.29
N PRO A 697 -0.98 22.16 37.87
CA PRO A 697 -2.12 21.30 38.19
C PRO A 697 -2.84 20.73 36.96
N ARG A 698 -2.49 21.17 35.75
CA ARG A 698 -3.00 20.64 34.48
C ARG A 698 -2.20 19.43 33.98
N GLN A 699 -0.97 19.24 34.45
CA GLN A 699 -0.03 18.23 33.93
C GLN A 699 -0.61 16.82 33.97
N GLN A 700 -1.16 16.39 35.12
CA GLN A 700 -1.73 15.04 35.26
C GLN A 700 -2.91 14.80 34.30
N ARG A 701 -3.74 15.82 34.03
CA ARG A 701 -4.85 15.71 33.08
C ARG A 701 -4.33 15.55 31.66
N MET A 702 -3.36 16.37 31.26
CA MET A 702 -2.70 16.30 29.97
C MET A 702 -2.05 14.93 29.74
N LEU A 703 -1.23 14.44 30.68
CA LEU A 703 -0.58 13.12 30.57
C LEU A 703 -1.61 11.98 30.51
N GLY A 704 -2.69 12.10 31.28
CA GLY A 704 -3.80 11.15 31.27
C GLY A 704 -4.52 11.09 29.93
N GLU A 705 -4.76 12.24 29.27
CA GLU A 705 -5.36 12.26 27.93
C GLU A 705 -4.38 11.72 26.87
N LEU A 706 -3.11 12.14 26.86
CA LEU A 706 -2.09 11.58 25.95
C LEU A 706 -2.03 10.05 26.03
N ALA A 707 -2.01 9.49 27.25
CA ALA A 707 -1.94 8.05 27.46
C ALA A 707 -3.16 7.28 26.92
N ARG A 708 -4.34 7.93 26.84
CA ARG A 708 -5.55 7.32 26.25
C ARG A 708 -5.47 7.13 24.74
N TYR A 709 -4.65 7.93 24.06
CA TYR A 709 -4.49 7.89 22.61
C TYR A 709 -3.16 7.24 22.22
N ARG A 710 -2.88 6.03 22.73
CA ARG A 710 -1.73 5.22 22.32
C ARG A 710 -2.14 4.08 21.38
N ASP A 711 -1.24 3.71 20.47
CA ASP A 711 -1.39 2.51 19.65
C ASP A 711 -0.81 1.26 20.35
N ALA A 712 -0.93 0.09 19.71
CA ALA A 712 -0.45 -1.17 20.26
C ALA A 712 1.08 -1.25 20.39
N ARG A 713 1.83 -0.43 19.64
CA ARG A 713 3.29 -0.31 19.73
C ARG A 713 3.72 0.55 20.92
N GLY A 714 2.78 1.29 21.51
CA GLY A 714 3.01 2.22 22.59
C GLY A 714 3.32 3.65 22.12
N LEU A 715 3.13 3.95 20.83
CA LEU A 715 3.31 5.28 20.25
C LEU A 715 2.04 6.13 20.46
N TYR A 716 2.20 7.45 20.54
CA TYR A 716 1.12 8.42 20.76
C TYR A 716 0.50 8.83 19.43
N ARG A 717 -0.82 8.79 19.34
CA ARG A 717 -1.57 9.27 18.18
C ARG A 717 -1.65 10.79 18.17
N THR A 718 -1.87 11.35 16.98
CA THR A 718 -1.82 12.80 16.75
C THR A 718 -2.97 13.54 17.44
N TRP A 719 -4.22 13.18 17.19
CA TRP A 719 -5.39 13.93 17.66
C TRP A 719 -5.90 13.43 19.01
N LEU A 720 -6.11 14.34 19.95
CA LEU A 720 -6.46 14.06 21.35
C LEU A 720 -7.96 14.23 21.64
N ALA A 721 -8.79 13.76 20.71
CA ALA A 721 -10.24 13.76 20.87
C ALA A 721 -10.88 12.54 20.20
N PRO A 722 -12.11 12.14 20.59
CA PRO A 722 -12.85 11.12 19.86
C PRO A 722 -13.22 11.61 18.45
N GLN A 723 -13.15 10.72 17.45
CA GLN A 723 -13.73 10.78 16.09
C GLN A 723 -14.75 11.93 15.88
N LYS A 724 -15.90 11.72 16.51
CA LYS A 724 -17.11 12.56 16.43
C LYS A 724 -16.96 14.01 16.91
N LYS A 725 -15.84 14.35 17.56
CA LYS A 725 -15.56 15.69 18.10
C LYS A 725 -14.46 16.42 17.31
N TYR A 726 -13.98 15.85 16.21
CA TYR A 726 -13.00 16.51 15.37
C TYR A 726 -13.55 17.81 14.79
N GLN A 727 -12.74 18.85 14.82
CA GLN A 727 -13.06 20.20 14.34
C GLN A 727 -12.04 20.64 13.30
N ASN A 728 -12.52 21.12 12.15
CA ASN A 728 -11.71 21.66 11.04
C ASN A 728 -10.51 20.79 10.63
N LEU A 729 -10.68 19.48 10.67
CA LEU A 729 -9.70 18.51 10.17
C LEU A 729 -10.11 17.99 8.79
N ASP A 730 -9.13 17.89 7.90
CA ASP A 730 -9.20 17.06 6.70
C ASP A 730 -8.33 15.82 6.96
N PRO A 731 -8.82 14.84 7.74
CA PRO A 731 -8.05 13.66 8.06
C PRO A 731 -7.72 12.89 6.78
N GLY A 732 -6.50 12.38 6.70
CA GLY A 732 -6.13 11.44 5.66
C GLY A 732 -6.73 10.05 5.89
N ARG A 733 -6.06 9.04 5.36
CA ARG A 733 -6.53 7.65 5.32
C ARG A 733 -6.66 7.06 6.73
N ASP A 734 -5.67 7.27 7.59
CA ASP A 734 -5.83 7.04 9.03
C ASP A 734 -6.34 8.35 9.65
N PRO A 735 -7.55 8.38 10.23
CA PRO A 735 -8.07 9.58 10.87
C PRO A 735 -7.32 9.97 12.16
N ASN A 736 -6.47 9.11 12.71
CA ASN A 736 -5.64 9.46 13.86
C ASN A 736 -4.25 8.80 13.82
N PRO A 737 -3.39 9.21 12.89
CA PRO A 737 -2.11 8.56 12.68
C PRO A 737 -1.14 8.79 13.84
N THR A 738 -0.15 7.92 13.95
CA THR A 738 1.09 8.17 14.69
C THR A 738 2.14 8.70 13.70
N ASP A 739 2.90 9.71 14.10
CA ASP A 739 3.99 10.25 13.26
C ASP A 739 5.31 10.33 14.03
N ILE A 740 6.41 10.07 13.33
CA ILE A 740 7.77 9.97 13.86
C ILE A 740 8.24 11.25 14.56
N ALA A 741 7.98 12.43 13.99
CA ALA A 741 8.46 13.68 14.60
C ALA A 741 7.61 14.04 15.83
N ILE A 742 6.29 13.78 15.77
CA ILE A 742 5.40 13.94 16.92
C ILE A 742 5.89 13.09 18.10
N GLN A 743 6.29 11.84 17.84
CA GLN A 743 6.85 11.00 18.91
C GLN A 743 8.14 11.59 19.49
N MET A 744 8.98 12.21 18.66
CA MET A 744 10.21 12.85 19.13
C MET A 744 9.91 14.05 20.02
N HIS A 745 8.92 14.87 19.67
CA HIS A 745 8.49 16.00 20.50
C HIS A 745 7.85 15.52 21.81
N VAL A 746 6.97 14.51 21.75
CA VAL A 746 6.40 13.87 22.95
C VAL A 746 7.49 13.28 23.84
N TYR A 747 8.50 12.61 23.27
CA TYR A 747 9.64 12.09 24.03
C TYR A 747 10.38 13.20 24.79
N LEU A 748 10.65 14.34 24.13
CA LEU A 748 11.37 15.46 24.74
C LEU A 748 10.60 16.07 25.91
N MET A 749 9.27 16.21 25.77
CA MET A 749 8.41 16.63 26.88
C MET A 749 8.37 15.59 28.00
N LEU A 750 8.13 14.31 27.69
CA LEU A 750 8.03 13.24 28.69
C LEU A 750 9.35 13.06 29.43
N ARG A 751 10.50 13.29 28.81
CA ARG A 751 11.79 13.21 29.50
C ARG A 751 11.84 14.13 30.73
N GLU A 752 11.20 15.29 30.67
CA GLU A 752 11.14 16.25 31.76
C GLU A 752 9.99 15.97 32.74
N LEU A 753 8.86 15.48 32.22
CA LEU A 753 7.60 15.35 32.97
C LEU A 753 7.28 13.94 33.49
N ASP A 754 7.72 12.90 32.78
CA ASP A 754 7.52 11.47 33.08
C ASP A 754 8.65 10.62 32.44
N PRO A 755 9.86 10.59 33.07
CA PRO A 755 11.01 9.88 32.52
C PRO A 755 10.78 8.38 32.23
N PRO A 756 10.05 7.61 33.07
CA PRO A 756 9.68 6.23 32.74
C PRO A 756 8.89 6.09 31.44
N ALA A 757 7.90 6.97 31.19
CA ALA A 757 7.16 6.95 29.93
C ALA A 757 8.05 7.32 28.74
N ALA A 758 8.98 8.27 28.90
CA ALA A 758 9.95 8.63 27.87
C ALA A 758 10.85 7.45 27.47
N GLN A 759 11.33 6.67 28.45
CA GLN A 759 12.14 5.48 28.16
C GLN A 759 11.34 4.41 27.38
N ASN A 760 10.09 4.18 27.76
CA ASN A 760 9.20 3.27 27.04
C ASN A 760 8.95 3.72 25.60
N LEU A 761 8.74 5.03 25.40
CA LEU A 761 8.57 5.61 24.07
C LEU A 761 9.85 5.49 23.22
N CYS A 762 11.03 5.71 23.81
CA CYS A 762 12.31 5.53 23.11
C CYS A 762 12.46 4.09 22.60
N ASN A 763 12.19 3.09 23.46
CA ASN A 763 12.25 1.68 23.08
C ASN A 763 11.25 1.34 21.98
N ALA A 764 10.05 1.92 21.99
CA ALA A 764 9.07 1.75 20.94
C ALA A 764 9.53 2.38 19.62
N LEU A 765 10.08 3.59 19.67
CA LEU A 765 10.64 4.29 18.51
C LEU A 765 11.80 3.54 17.87
N GLN A 766 12.71 2.99 18.66
CA GLN A 766 13.83 2.19 18.15
C GLN A 766 13.38 0.91 17.43
N ARG A 767 12.20 0.39 17.74
CA ARG A 767 11.60 -0.75 17.03
C ARG A 767 10.85 -0.35 15.77
N SER A 768 10.33 0.88 15.67
CA SER A 768 9.40 1.30 14.62
C SER A 768 9.89 2.41 13.69
N PHE A 769 11.08 3.00 13.92
CA PHE A 769 11.58 4.15 13.14
C PHE A 769 11.63 3.92 11.62
N GLY A 770 11.82 2.67 11.20
CA GLY A 770 11.90 2.26 9.79
C GLY A 770 10.53 2.01 9.15
N ASP A 771 9.44 2.00 9.93
CA ASP A 771 8.11 1.71 9.42
C ASP A 771 7.61 2.90 8.61
N GLY A 772 7.28 2.70 7.32
CA GLY A 772 6.82 3.79 6.45
C GLY A 772 5.44 4.37 6.80
N ASP A 773 4.71 3.76 7.75
CA ASP A 773 3.40 4.18 8.24
C ASP A 773 3.48 5.24 9.36
N ILE A 774 4.66 5.46 9.96
CA ILE A 774 4.87 6.54 10.92
C ILE A 774 5.51 7.78 10.29
N TRP A 775 5.62 7.83 8.96
CA TRP A 775 6.07 9.00 8.21
C TRP A 775 4.88 9.62 7.49
N ILE A 776 4.05 10.37 8.23
CA ILE A 776 2.77 10.87 7.74
C ILE A 776 2.85 12.36 7.41
N TYR A 777 3.28 13.18 8.35
CA TYR A 777 3.38 14.64 8.19
C TYR A 777 4.76 15.09 7.71
N TYR A 778 5.74 14.18 7.76
CA TYR A 778 7.14 14.46 7.43
C TYR A 778 7.68 13.57 6.30
N ALA A 779 6.80 12.87 5.56
CA ALA A 779 7.20 11.94 4.51
C ALA A 779 8.09 12.58 3.42
N LYS A 780 7.80 13.85 3.08
CA LYS A 780 8.55 14.65 2.10
C LYS A 780 9.34 15.80 2.74
N ALA A 781 9.36 15.89 4.08
CA ALA A 781 9.93 16.99 4.85
C ALA A 781 10.85 16.44 5.98
N PRO A 782 12.03 15.90 5.64
CA PRO A 782 12.89 15.20 6.61
C PRO A 782 13.53 16.14 7.65
N LEU A 783 13.54 17.45 7.40
CA LEU A 783 14.34 18.42 8.11
C LEU A 783 14.18 18.36 9.63
N VAL A 784 12.94 18.42 10.13
CA VAL A 784 12.64 18.43 11.57
C VAL A 784 12.96 17.07 12.22
N PRO A 785 12.53 15.91 11.68
CA PRO A 785 12.95 14.60 12.20
C PRO A 785 14.47 14.50 12.39
N TYR A 786 15.26 14.97 11.42
CA TYR A 786 16.72 14.89 11.51
C TYR A 786 17.30 15.75 12.63
N LEU A 787 16.86 17.00 12.75
CA LEU A 787 17.25 17.86 13.88
C LEU A 787 16.94 17.19 15.21
N ARG A 788 15.73 16.64 15.37
CA ARG A 788 15.31 15.97 16.60
C ARG A 788 16.07 14.69 16.86
N SER A 789 16.38 13.89 15.85
CA SER A 789 17.16 12.67 16.03
C SER A 789 18.55 12.92 16.61
N ALA A 790 19.20 14.02 16.22
CA ALA A 790 20.48 14.43 16.77
C ALA A 790 20.37 14.83 18.25
N GLU A 791 19.34 15.60 18.59
CA GLU A 791 19.03 16.00 19.96
C GLU A 791 18.70 14.78 20.85
N LEU A 792 17.82 13.90 20.40
CA LEU A 792 17.46 12.67 21.11
C LEU A 792 18.69 11.78 21.36
N ARG A 793 19.61 11.69 20.39
CA ARG A 793 20.87 10.93 20.54
C ARG A 793 21.73 11.49 21.67
N GLN A 794 21.92 12.81 21.74
CA GLN A 794 22.66 13.46 22.82
C GLN A 794 22.01 13.22 24.19
N LEU A 795 20.70 13.07 24.19
CA LEU A 795 19.88 12.79 25.36
C LEU A 795 19.84 11.29 25.71
N GLY A 796 20.49 10.40 24.95
CA GLY A 796 20.57 8.96 25.26
C GLY A 796 19.47 8.11 24.61
N CYS A 797 18.68 8.67 23.71
CA CYS A 797 17.73 7.95 22.86
C CYS A 797 18.17 7.98 21.40
N ALA A 798 19.07 7.09 21.01
CA ALA A 798 19.55 7.03 19.63
C ALA A 798 18.48 6.43 18.70
N ILE A 799 17.88 7.27 17.84
CA ILE A 799 16.97 6.84 16.77
C ILE A 799 17.73 6.89 15.42
N PRO A 800 17.93 5.76 14.74
CA PRO A 800 18.66 5.71 13.47
C PRO A 800 17.74 6.11 12.31
N LEU A 801 17.52 7.41 12.10
CA LEU A 801 16.65 7.85 11.00
C LEU A 801 17.17 7.41 9.62
N PRO A 802 16.29 7.07 8.66
CA PRO A 802 16.70 6.55 7.35
C PRO A 802 17.38 7.62 6.49
N THR A 803 18.70 7.50 6.27
CA THR A 803 19.59 8.48 5.59
C THR A 803 19.07 8.90 4.21
N GLU A 804 18.36 8.01 3.51
CA GLU A 804 17.78 8.27 2.20
C GLU A 804 16.76 9.41 2.19
N ARG A 805 16.11 9.69 3.33
CA ARG A 805 15.16 10.81 3.41
C ARG A 805 15.86 12.16 3.31
N LEU A 806 17.11 12.29 3.77
CA LEU A 806 17.95 13.47 3.48
C LEU A 806 18.59 13.40 2.09
N ALA A 807 18.94 12.19 1.62
CA ALA A 807 19.65 12.03 0.35
C ALA A 807 18.75 12.24 -0.88
N LEU A 808 17.43 12.07 -0.72
CA LEU A 808 16.43 12.29 -1.77
C LEU A 808 15.39 13.34 -1.32
N PRO A 809 15.81 14.59 -1.11
CA PRO A 809 14.90 15.64 -0.69
C PRO A 809 14.00 16.07 -1.84
N ALA A 810 12.93 16.81 -1.52
CA ALA A 810 12.16 17.50 -2.55
C ALA A 810 13.05 18.51 -3.29
N ALA A 811 12.75 18.78 -4.56
CA ALA A 811 13.52 19.73 -5.35
C ALA A 811 13.60 21.11 -4.66
N GLY A 812 14.81 21.63 -4.50
CA GLY A 812 15.08 22.90 -3.81
C GLY A 812 15.34 22.76 -2.30
N GLN A 813 15.23 21.56 -1.74
CA GLN A 813 15.44 21.29 -0.30
C GLN A 813 16.81 20.66 0.01
N GLU A 814 17.68 20.52 -1.01
CA GLU A 814 19.02 19.95 -0.90
C GLU A 814 19.89 20.77 0.09
N VAL A 815 19.83 22.10 -0.02
CA VAL A 815 20.59 23.01 0.86
C VAL A 815 20.23 22.86 2.33
N TRP A 816 18.94 22.60 2.64
CA TRP A 816 18.48 22.47 4.02
C TRP A 816 18.81 21.09 4.59
N SER A 817 18.84 20.08 3.74
CA SER A 817 19.34 18.75 4.11
C SER A 817 20.84 18.79 4.43
N GLU A 818 21.63 19.54 3.63
CA GLU A 818 23.05 19.83 3.92
C GLU A 818 23.21 20.59 5.25
N ALA A 819 22.40 21.64 5.47
CA ALA A 819 22.42 22.47 6.67
C ALA A 819 22.22 21.66 7.96
N VAL A 820 21.16 20.85 8.02
CA VAL A 820 20.84 20.05 9.20
C VAL A 820 21.88 18.97 9.45
N ARG A 821 22.40 18.33 8.38
CA ARG A 821 23.46 17.33 8.50
C ARG A 821 24.71 17.93 9.14
N LEU A 822 25.20 19.05 8.60
CA LEU A 822 26.40 19.72 9.13
C LEU A 822 26.22 20.20 10.57
N LEU A 823 25.03 20.73 10.91
CA LEU A 823 24.74 21.13 12.28
C LEU A 823 24.78 19.93 13.24
N ALA A 824 24.15 18.82 12.86
CA ALA A 824 24.12 17.60 13.67
C ALA A 824 25.52 16.97 13.86
N GLU A 825 26.31 16.90 12.79
CA GLU A 825 27.69 16.41 12.82
C GLU A 825 28.59 17.27 13.71
N THR A 826 28.49 18.59 13.58
CA THR A 826 29.29 19.54 14.38
C THR A 826 28.87 19.52 15.85
N MET A 827 27.59 19.33 16.15
CA MET A 827 27.10 19.14 17.51
C MET A 827 27.62 17.84 18.14
N ALA A 828 27.88 16.80 17.36
CA ALA A 828 28.44 15.54 17.83
C ALA A 828 29.97 15.60 17.97
N SER A 829 30.66 16.36 17.11
CA SER A 829 32.11 16.56 17.12
C SER A 829 32.49 18.04 16.99
N PRO A 830 32.40 18.83 18.08
CA PRO A 830 32.60 20.29 18.03
C PRO A 830 34.01 20.72 17.60
N GLN A 831 34.99 19.83 17.68
CA GLN A 831 36.39 20.12 17.34
C GLN A 831 36.69 19.94 15.85
N ASP A 832 35.79 19.34 15.05
CA ASP A 832 36.04 19.07 13.64
C ASP A 832 36.21 20.38 12.83
N ALA A 833 37.45 20.62 12.37
CA ALA A 833 37.80 21.80 11.60
C ALA A 833 37.23 21.75 10.17
N ASN A 834 36.99 20.56 9.63
CA ASN A 834 36.43 20.40 8.29
C ASN A 834 34.93 20.69 8.29
N GLY A 835 34.19 20.16 9.27
CA GLY A 835 32.78 20.50 9.51
C GLY A 835 32.55 22.01 9.66
N ARG A 836 33.36 22.69 10.50
CA ARG A 836 33.25 24.15 10.66
C ARG A 836 33.53 24.93 9.37
N ARG A 837 34.47 24.49 8.54
CA ARG A 837 34.75 25.10 7.24
C ARG A 837 33.59 24.89 6.26
N ALA A 838 33.00 23.69 6.24
CA ALA A 838 31.83 23.39 5.42
C ALA A 838 30.63 24.25 5.82
N ILE A 839 30.39 24.42 7.13
CA ILE A 839 29.38 25.35 7.65
C ILE A 839 29.66 26.78 7.16
N GLY A 840 30.91 27.26 7.25
CA GLY A 840 31.29 28.59 6.75
C GLY A 840 30.90 28.81 5.29
N ASN A 841 31.21 27.86 4.41
CA ASN A 841 30.84 27.93 2.99
C ASN A 841 29.32 27.92 2.78
N LEU A 842 28.59 27.13 3.56
CA LEU A 842 27.14 27.05 3.49
C LEU A 842 26.46 28.35 3.95
N LEU A 843 26.97 28.97 5.03
CA LEU A 843 26.48 30.25 5.54
C LEU A 843 26.55 31.36 4.48
N VAL A 844 27.65 31.43 3.73
CA VAL A 844 27.81 32.37 2.61
C VAL A 844 26.81 32.09 1.51
N ARG A 845 26.65 30.82 1.12
CA ARG A 845 25.72 30.40 0.06
C ARG A 845 24.28 30.81 0.37
N ILE A 846 23.83 30.54 1.60
CA ILE A 846 22.46 30.87 2.05
C ILE A 846 22.29 32.38 2.28
N GLY A 847 23.31 33.05 2.83
CA GLY A 847 23.26 34.48 3.21
C GLY A 847 23.47 35.47 2.06
N SER A 848 24.01 35.02 0.92
CA SER A 848 24.25 35.84 -0.26
C SER A 848 22.98 36.51 -0.79
N ASP A 849 23.16 37.68 -1.43
CA ASP A 849 22.08 38.49 -2.01
C ASP A 849 20.92 38.76 -1.02
N ASP A 850 21.28 39.11 0.23
CA ASP A 850 20.33 39.32 1.34
C ASP A 850 19.41 38.11 1.53
N PHE A 851 19.97 36.90 1.61
CA PHE A 851 19.19 35.66 1.77
C PHE A 851 18.22 35.34 0.61
N ALA A 852 18.62 35.64 -0.64
CA ALA A 852 17.77 35.38 -1.81
C ALA A 852 17.36 33.91 -1.96
N GLN A 853 18.23 32.96 -1.62
CA GLN A 853 17.93 31.52 -1.66
C GLN A 853 16.78 31.16 -0.71
N LEU A 854 16.82 31.69 0.52
CA LEU A 854 15.83 31.42 1.55
C LEU A 854 14.46 31.99 1.18
N ARG A 855 14.40 33.16 0.51
CA ARG A 855 13.14 33.69 -0.04
C ARG A 855 12.59 32.88 -1.22
N ARG A 856 13.44 32.23 -2.02
CA ARG A 856 13.03 31.43 -3.19
C ARG A 856 12.61 30.01 -2.82
N SER A 857 13.33 29.39 -1.89
CA SER A 857 13.07 28.04 -1.42
C SER A 857 13.34 27.95 0.08
N PRO A 858 12.42 28.46 0.92
CA PRO A 858 12.55 28.31 2.36
C PRO A 858 12.51 26.83 2.78
N PRO A 859 12.95 26.53 4.02
CA PRO A 859 12.80 25.20 4.60
C PRO A 859 11.36 24.69 4.57
N LEU A 860 11.14 23.50 4.03
CA LEU A 860 9.92 22.71 4.18
C LEU A 860 9.96 22.02 5.54
N LEU A 861 9.04 22.40 6.43
CA LEU A 861 9.01 21.92 7.81
C LEU A 861 8.21 20.63 7.93
N TYR A 862 7.01 20.61 7.35
CA TYR A 862 6.08 19.47 7.36
C TYR A 862 5.05 19.66 6.23
N HIS A 863 4.20 18.66 6.04
CA HIS A 863 3.02 18.74 5.21
C HIS A 863 1.85 18.08 5.95
N ASN A 864 0.61 18.38 5.56
CA ASN A 864 -0.51 17.60 6.07
C ASN A 864 -0.52 16.18 5.46
N ASP A 865 -1.38 15.29 5.94
CA ASP A 865 -1.45 13.93 5.39
C ASP A 865 -1.71 13.98 3.88
N LEU A 866 -0.80 13.43 3.06
CA LEU A 866 -0.86 13.51 1.60
C LEU A 866 -2.02 12.71 0.98
N SER A 867 -2.73 11.93 1.78
CA SER A 867 -3.97 11.26 1.39
C SER A 867 -5.24 12.09 1.66
N ALA A 868 -5.14 13.22 2.35
CA ALA A 868 -6.23 14.17 2.60
C ALA A 868 -6.74 14.84 1.31
N THR A 869 -7.93 15.44 1.38
CA THR A 869 -8.62 16.03 0.20
C THR A 869 -7.89 17.26 -0.32
N VAL A 870 -7.33 18.04 0.59
CA VAL A 870 -6.54 19.23 0.35
C VAL A 870 -5.11 18.90 0.75
N LYS A 871 -4.16 19.13 -0.16
CA LYS A 871 -2.73 19.02 0.16
C LYS A 871 -2.19 20.39 0.57
N ARG A 872 -1.41 20.41 1.64
CA ARG A 872 -0.71 21.59 2.15
C ARG A 872 0.71 21.23 2.52
N PHE A 873 1.65 22.06 2.09
CA PHE A 873 3.06 21.97 2.40
C PHE A 873 3.46 23.23 3.16
N TYR A 874 4.13 23.08 4.31
CA TYR A 874 4.37 24.16 5.26
C TYR A 874 5.83 24.56 5.30
N TRP A 875 6.08 25.84 5.11
CA TRP A 875 7.40 26.42 4.90
C TRP A 875 7.62 27.58 5.85
N SER A 876 8.88 27.88 6.17
CA SER A 876 9.19 29.06 6.98
C SER A 876 10.55 29.66 6.65
N GLU A 877 10.53 30.89 6.16
CA GLU A 877 11.72 31.73 6.05
C GLU A 877 12.36 31.97 7.43
N ASP A 878 11.54 32.23 8.45
CA ASP A 878 12.00 32.52 9.80
C ASP A 878 12.74 31.33 10.42
N PHE A 879 12.27 30.11 10.17
CA PHE A 879 13.00 28.90 10.55
C PHE A 879 14.37 28.85 9.87
N GLY A 880 14.44 29.23 8.59
CA GLY A 880 15.70 29.33 7.85
C GLY A 880 16.68 30.32 8.47
N TYR A 881 16.22 31.50 8.90
CA TYR A 881 17.05 32.49 9.59
C TYR A 881 17.53 31.98 10.96
N ALA A 882 16.65 31.34 11.73
CA ALA A 882 17.01 30.76 13.02
C ALA A 882 18.04 29.61 12.88
N LEU A 883 17.86 28.74 11.88
CA LEU A 883 18.81 27.66 11.57
C LEU A 883 20.16 28.23 11.11
N TRP A 884 20.15 29.29 10.29
CA TRP A 884 21.36 29.99 9.87
C TRP A 884 22.12 30.56 11.08
N LEU A 885 21.43 31.20 12.04
CA LEU A 885 22.06 31.69 13.28
C LEU A 885 22.65 30.55 14.12
N ARG A 886 21.99 29.39 14.17
CA ARG A 886 22.52 28.21 14.87
C ARG A 886 23.79 27.65 14.23
N LEU A 887 23.82 27.58 12.90
CA LEU A 887 25.02 27.23 12.15
C LEU A 887 26.13 28.26 12.35
N TYR A 888 25.78 29.55 12.40
CA TYR A 888 26.74 30.62 12.63
C TYR A 888 27.48 30.48 13.96
N GLU A 889 26.76 30.21 15.06
CA GLU A 889 27.41 29.94 16.35
C GLU A 889 28.22 28.63 16.34
N ALA A 890 27.68 27.57 15.72
CA ALA A 890 28.35 26.28 15.63
C ALA A 890 29.69 26.34 14.86
N ALA A 891 29.86 27.32 13.97
CA ALA A 891 31.11 27.55 13.25
C ALA A 891 32.28 27.99 14.16
N GLY A 892 32.05 28.25 15.46
CA GLY A 892 33.12 28.64 16.40
C GLY A 892 33.52 30.09 16.24
N VAL A 893 32.52 30.92 15.99
CA VAL A 893 32.63 32.33 15.66
C VAL A 893 32.78 33.12 16.97
N GLU A 894 33.88 32.92 17.71
CA GLU A 894 34.09 33.55 19.03
C GLU A 894 33.78 35.05 19.02
N THR A 895 32.90 35.46 19.93
CA THR A 895 32.70 36.84 20.33
C THR A 895 33.94 37.25 21.11
N GLY A 896 34.73 38.16 20.55
CA GLY A 896 35.90 38.72 21.22
C GLY A 896 35.50 39.28 22.59
N GLN A 897 35.86 38.58 23.65
CA GLN A 897 35.96 39.18 24.97
C GLN A 897 37.10 40.19 24.90
N LEU A 898 36.75 41.48 24.95
CA LEU A 898 37.67 42.53 25.32
C LEU A 898 38.31 42.13 26.65
N HIS A 899 39.58 41.70 26.61
CA HIS A 899 40.41 41.61 27.79
C HIS A 899 40.43 42.99 28.44
N GLN A 900 39.76 43.12 29.59
CA GLN A 900 40.06 44.18 30.53
C GLN A 900 41.48 43.95 31.06
N PRO A 901 42.38 44.94 31.00
CA PRO A 901 43.63 44.87 31.72
C PRO A 901 43.34 45.07 33.21
N SER A 902 43.98 44.30 34.06
CA SER A 902 43.99 44.49 35.52
C SER A 902 45.43 44.32 36.03
N PRO A 903 45.78 44.98 37.14
CA PRO A 903 46.11 46.40 37.27
C PRO A 903 47.53 46.74 36.81
#